data_AF-A0A523U2Z0-F1
#
_entry.id   AF-A0A523U2Z0-F1
#
_cell.length_a   1.000
_cell.length_b   1.000
_cell.length_c   1.000
_cell.angle_alpha   90.00
_cell.angle_beta   90.00
_cell.angle_gamma   90.00
#
_symmetry.space_group_name_H-M   'P 1'
#
loop_
_entity.id
_entity.type
_entity.pdbx_description
1 polymer ?
#
loop_
_entity_poly.entity_id
_entity_poly.type
_entity_poly.pdbx_seq_one_letter_code
_entity_poly.pdbx_strand_id
1 'polypeptide(L)'
;MKTLSWIMASLLLSNALYAEDTKPVDEHGQIDFNAMIEQADTLITQELSLEQLFHIGNTALNEGKIDDAIDYFTRGTKKEQSSPQLWFNLGVAYERKGDIDNAIEAYKDAILLRLDYIKAHQQLAPLLQRKGNIEEATVHFQHAANLDHNLVDASLTAARLLCQQERFPESLPYFDRTLKARPDDVVLTFEYANTLTTCNHNEQALTLYLELLKTRPNDAMILYNTAFTLKKLGRITEAMPYYQAALARNPNHTEAHFSLGLAYLAIGDFKRGWPEYEYRWKRNTQLSPRNFSKPQWDGSPLVGKTLLIHAEQGLGDTFQFIRYVREVKEQYNTTIIFAAQRPLHTIISRCCPYIDRVVTLSDIPTSFDVHIPLMSLPLLFKTEEKTIPTRIPYIFPDDGLVEHWKQVLAHDNNLKVGICFQGNSKYSTAVLRAAVASKSLSVHKLAPLSELEGISIYCLQKETGTDQLKRISPRFNLHRFDDTFDTTNGRFMDTAAVIKNLDLVITVDTSIAHLAGAIGTPTWIILPEPADWRWMLKRSDTPWYPKNVRLFRQPKTGDWNSVIQTVKEELQIFLNNKDSEIHREPVTTTNTPAPTQHSDPFKALLKLRAEAIKDIDPNDTEAFLHELKKAHQLYKVHKLMQEMIQDIA
;
A
#
# COMPACT_ATOMS: atom_id res chain seq x y z
N MET A 1 -7.27 67.64 17.26
CA MET A 1 -8.59 67.75 16.60
C MET A 1 -9.35 69.02 16.98
N LYS A 2 -9.66 69.29 18.26
CA LYS A 2 -10.36 70.54 18.67
C LYS A 2 -9.69 71.84 18.20
N THR A 3 -8.36 71.93 18.22
CA THR A 3 -7.62 73.14 17.77
C THR A 3 -7.61 73.34 16.25
N LEU A 4 -7.65 72.25 15.47
CA LEU A 4 -7.72 72.30 13.99
C LEU A 4 -9.14 72.66 13.52
N SER A 5 -10.17 72.19 14.23
CA SER A 5 -11.56 72.62 14.01
C SER A 5 -11.75 74.11 14.29
N TRP A 6 -11.11 74.68 15.31
CA TRP A 6 -11.17 76.12 15.58
C TRP A 6 -10.46 76.96 14.50
N ILE A 7 -9.33 76.48 13.96
CA ILE A 7 -8.59 77.17 12.90
C ILE A 7 -9.36 77.12 11.56
N MET A 8 -9.95 75.96 11.21
CA MET A 8 -10.78 75.85 10.00
C MET A 8 -12.14 76.57 10.14
N ALA A 9 -12.76 76.57 11.33
CA ALA A 9 -13.96 77.36 11.60
C ALA A 9 -13.66 78.87 11.49
N SER A 10 -12.47 79.32 11.91
CA SER A 10 -12.05 80.72 11.75
C SER A 10 -11.79 81.10 10.29
N LEU A 11 -11.21 80.19 9.49
CA LEU A 11 -11.00 80.37 8.05
C LEU A 11 -12.32 80.37 7.26
N LEU A 12 -13.26 79.48 7.60
CA LEU A 12 -14.61 79.43 7.03
C LEU A 12 -15.47 80.61 7.47
N LEU A 13 -15.38 81.07 8.73
CA LEU A 13 -16.00 82.34 9.16
C LEU A 13 -15.43 83.52 8.37
N SER A 14 -14.13 83.54 8.07
CA SER A 14 -13.52 84.62 7.28
C SER A 14 -14.02 84.66 5.83
N ASN A 15 -14.30 83.50 5.22
CA ASN A 15 -14.89 83.40 3.89
C ASN A 15 -16.41 83.69 3.89
N ALA A 16 -17.13 83.27 4.93
CA ALA A 16 -18.56 83.55 5.09
C ALA A 16 -18.85 85.03 5.43
N LEU A 17 -17.89 85.75 6.01
CA LEU A 17 -17.99 87.20 6.24
C LEU A 17 -17.95 88.02 4.93
N TYR A 18 -17.44 87.46 3.82
CA TYR A 18 -17.27 88.15 2.53
C TYR A 18 -18.37 87.91 1.49
N ALA A 19 -19.31 87.00 1.72
CA ALA A 19 -20.49 86.82 0.86
C ALA A 19 -21.69 87.55 1.48
N GLU A 20 -22.10 88.68 0.89
CA GLU A 20 -23.07 89.61 1.49
C GLU A 20 -24.53 89.10 1.50
N ASP A 21 -24.89 88.04 0.77
CA ASP A 21 -26.30 87.79 0.46
C ASP A 21 -27.01 86.62 1.18
N THR A 22 -26.37 85.90 2.10
CA THR A 22 -27.06 84.79 2.84
C THR A 22 -26.55 84.60 4.28
N LYS A 23 -26.78 85.57 5.16
CA LYS A 23 -26.54 85.38 6.61
C LYS A 23 -27.86 85.04 7.30
N PRO A 24 -27.98 83.88 7.98
CA PRO A 24 -29.14 83.63 8.84
C PRO A 24 -29.10 84.66 9.97
N VAL A 25 -30.18 85.42 10.08
CA VAL A 25 -30.37 86.41 11.13
C VAL A 25 -31.48 85.94 12.06
N ASP A 26 -31.34 86.21 13.35
CA ASP A 26 -32.38 85.94 14.32
C ASP A 26 -33.61 86.83 14.11
N GLU A 27 -34.65 86.62 14.92
CA GLU A 27 -35.89 87.40 14.89
C GLU A 27 -35.71 88.90 15.19
N HIS A 28 -34.49 89.33 15.52
CA HIS A 28 -34.10 90.71 15.78
C HIS A 28 -33.11 91.27 14.74
N GLY A 29 -32.81 90.51 13.67
CA GLY A 29 -31.95 90.96 12.59
C GLY A 29 -30.44 90.91 12.91
N GLN A 30 -30.02 90.22 13.97
CA GLN A 30 -28.61 89.98 14.28
C GLN A 30 -28.15 88.63 13.72
N ILE A 31 -26.86 88.50 13.39
CA ILE A 31 -26.29 87.26 12.85
C ILE A 31 -26.49 86.12 13.86
N ASP A 32 -27.24 85.09 13.46
CA ASP A 32 -27.49 83.93 14.28
C ASP A 32 -26.27 82.99 14.24
N PHE A 33 -25.38 83.16 15.21
CA PHE A 33 -24.19 82.34 15.35
C PHE A 33 -24.52 80.86 15.63
N ASN A 34 -25.67 80.53 16.22
CA ASN A 34 -26.06 79.15 16.44
C ASN A 34 -26.51 78.49 15.14
N ALA A 35 -27.29 79.18 14.31
CA ALA A 35 -27.66 78.70 12.98
C ALA A 35 -26.45 78.58 12.04
N MET A 36 -25.46 79.47 12.15
CA MET A 36 -24.19 79.33 11.42
C MET A 36 -23.35 78.15 11.92
N ILE A 37 -23.29 77.90 13.23
CA ILE A 37 -22.64 76.71 13.79
C ILE A 37 -23.37 75.45 13.34
N GLU A 38 -24.70 75.45 13.32
CA GLU A 38 -25.51 74.33 12.86
C GLU A 38 -25.32 74.08 11.36
N GLN A 39 -25.28 75.13 10.52
CA GLN A 39 -24.93 75.00 9.10
C GLN A 39 -23.49 74.51 8.89
N ALA A 40 -22.52 74.98 9.70
CA ALA A 40 -21.14 74.52 9.65
C ALA A 40 -21.01 73.06 10.12
N ASP A 41 -21.72 72.66 11.17
CA ASP A 41 -21.82 71.27 11.61
C ASP A 41 -22.49 70.43 10.52
N THR A 42 -23.52 70.93 9.83
CA THR A 42 -24.18 70.24 8.69
C THR A 42 -23.25 70.10 7.48
N LEU A 43 -22.36 71.07 7.24
CA LEU A 43 -21.30 71.01 6.22
C LEU A 43 -20.15 70.08 6.61
N ILE A 44 -19.85 69.95 7.90
CA ILE A 44 -18.86 69.01 8.47
C ILE A 44 -19.45 67.59 8.62
N THR A 45 -20.78 67.48 8.73
CA THR A 45 -21.56 66.24 8.86
C THR A 45 -22.41 65.95 7.63
N GLN A 46 -22.00 66.40 6.44
CA GLN A 46 -22.51 65.76 5.22
C GLN A 46 -22.06 64.30 5.26
N GLU A 47 -22.97 63.46 5.74
CA GLU A 47 -22.81 62.03 5.73
C GLU A 47 -22.59 61.62 4.28
N LEU A 48 -21.32 61.34 3.95
CA LEU A 48 -20.94 60.84 2.64
C LEU A 48 -21.91 59.72 2.23
N SER A 49 -22.39 59.82 0.99
CA SER A 49 -23.19 58.75 0.39
C SER A 49 -22.37 57.47 0.33
N LEU A 50 -23.03 56.33 0.23
CA LEU A 50 -22.32 55.06 0.11
C LEU A 50 -21.39 55.03 -1.11
N GLU A 51 -21.84 55.59 -2.23
CA GLU A 51 -21.06 55.73 -3.46
C GLU A 51 -19.82 56.61 -3.23
N GLN A 52 -19.96 57.73 -2.51
CA GLN A 52 -18.84 58.58 -2.14
C GLN A 52 -17.85 57.87 -1.20
N LEU A 53 -18.34 57.17 -0.17
CA LEU A 53 -17.51 56.37 0.73
C LEU A 53 -16.73 55.30 -0.05
N PHE A 54 -17.38 54.62 -0.98
CA PHE A 54 -16.76 53.61 -1.83
C PHE A 54 -15.68 54.21 -2.74
N HIS A 55 -15.98 55.30 -3.45
CA HIS A 55 -15.02 55.96 -4.35
C HIS A 55 -13.83 56.55 -3.61
N ILE A 56 -14.06 57.28 -2.51
CA ILE A 56 -12.98 57.88 -1.71
C ILE A 56 -12.12 56.78 -1.08
N GLY A 57 -12.73 55.71 -0.55
CA GLY A 57 -12.00 54.56 -0.03
C GLY A 57 -11.10 53.89 -1.08
N ASN A 58 -11.58 53.72 -2.31
CA ASN A 58 -10.77 53.18 -3.41
C ASN A 58 -9.63 54.13 -3.80
N THR A 59 -9.89 55.44 -3.87
CA THR A 59 -8.85 56.44 -4.14
C THR A 59 -7.78 56.43 -3.05
N ALA A 60 -8.17 56.43 -1.78
CA ALA A 60 -7.26 56.34 -0.64
C ALA A 60 -6.42 55.05 -0.69
N LEU A 61 -7.04 53.91 -1.03
CA LEU A 61 -6.34 52.63 -1.18
C LEU A 61 -5.30 52.68 -2.30
N ASN A 62 -5.64 53.28 -3.44
CA ASN A 62 -4.73 53.45 -4.59
C ASN A 62 -3.56 54.40 -4.29
N GLU A 63 -3.81 55.45 -3.51
CA GLU A 63 -2.79 56.41 -3.06
C GLU A 63 -1.91 55.88 -1.92
N GLY A 64 -2.20 54.68 -1.40
CA GLY A 64 -1.47 54.09 -0.26
C GLY A 64 -1.83 54.69 1.10
N LYS A 65 -2.91 55.48 1.18
CA LYS A 65 -3.48 56.00 2.43
C LYS A 65 -4.33 54.91 3.09
N ILE A 66 -3.66 53.89 3.64
CA ILE A 66 -4.31 52.65 4.06
C ILE A 66 -5.29 52.85 5.23
N ASP A 67 -4.92 53.65 6.23
CA ASP A 67 -5.80 53.94 7.38
C ASP A 67 -7.07 54.69 6.97
N ASP A 68 -6.94 55.66 6.05
CA ASP A 68 -8.09 56.39 5.49
C ASP A 68 -9.01 55.43 4.73
N ALA A 69 -8.44 54.54 3.91
CA ALA A 69 -9.21 53.54 3.17
C ALA A 69 -9.99 52.61 4.13
N ILE A 70 -9.37 52.17 5.23
CA ILE A 70 -10.04 51.35 6.25
C ILE A 70 -11.20 52.11 6.89
N ASP A 71 -11.03 53.39 7.26
CA ASP A 71 -12.12 54.20 7.82
C ASP A 71 -13.30 54.31 6.85
N TYR A 72 -13.02 54.71 5.60
CA TYR A 72 -14.07 54.91 4.60
C TYR A 72 -14.82 53.61 4.27
N PHE A 73 -14.12 52.48 4.11
CA PHE A 73 -14.77 51.20 3.88
C PHE A 73 -15.53 50.71 5.12
N THR A 74 -15.02 50.90 6.33
CA THR A 74 -15.73 50.54 7.58
C THR A 74 -17.02 51.35 7.77
N ARG A 75 -17.00 52.64 7.42
CA ARG A 75 -18.22 53.47 7.41
C ARG A 75 -19.19 53.01 6.32
N GLY A 76 -18.66 52.61 5.16
CA GLY A 76 -19.43 52.00 4.08
C GLY A 76 -20.15 50.72 4.52
N THR A 77 -19.45 49.77 5.14
CA THR A 77 -20.05 48.49 5.59
C THR A 77 -21.08 48.68 6.70
N LYS A 78 -20.96 49.73 7.53
CA LYS A 78 -22.00 50.11 8.51
C LYS A 78 -23.27 50.65 7.85
N LYS A 79 -23.14 51.39 6.73
CA LYS A 79 -24.29 51.91 5.97
C LYS A 79 -24.98 50.82 5.14
N GLU A 80 -24.20 49.94 4.51
CA GLU A 80 -24.73 48.80 3.77
C GLU A 80 -23.97 47.52 4.13
N GLN A 81 -24.57 46.72 5.03
CA GLN A 81 -23.99 45.45 5.46
C GLN A 81 -24.07 44.36 4.39
N SER A 82 -24.93 44.52 3.38
CA SER A 82 -25.19 43.54 2.32
C SER A 82 -24.26 43.61 1.11
N SER A 83 -23.30 44.54 1.08
CA SER A 83 -22.41 44.73 -0.08
C SER A 83 -21.12 43.90 0.04
N PRO A 84 -20.96 42.79 -0.70
CA PRO A 84 -19.76 41.97 -0.65
C PRO A 84 -18.50 42.72 -1.12
N GLN A 85 -18.65 43.70 -2.01
CA GLN A 85 -17.54 44.48 -2.56
C GLN A 85 -16.92 45.43 -1.53
N LEU A 86 -17.73 45.99 -0.62
CA LEU A 86 -17.23 46.84 0.48
C LEU A 86 -16.39 46.02 1.46
N TRP A 87 -16.90 44.85 1.86
CA TRP A 87 -16.18 43.93 2.73
C TRP A 87 -14.88 43.43 2.10
N PHE A 88 -14.88 43.09 0.81
CA PHE A 88 -13.65 42.70 0.11
C PHE A 88 -12.62 43.82 0.05
N ASN A 89 -13.03 45.04 -0.30
CA ASN A 89 -12.09 46.17 -0.33
C ASN A 89 -11.55 46.53 1.07
N LEU A 90 -12.37 46.37 2.10
CA LEU A 90 -11.93 46.48 3.50
C LEU A 90 -10.87 45.42 3.84
N GLY A 91 -11.07 44.18 3.41
CA GLY A 91 -10.08 43.10 3.53
C GLY A 91 -8.76 43.42 2.85
N VAL A 92 -8.81 43.94 1.62
CA VAL A 92 -7.61 44.39 0.88
C VAL A 92 -6.87 45.50 1.63
N ALA A 93 -7.60 46.45 2.22
CA ALA A 93 -7.00 47.53 3.00
C ALA A 93 -6.31 47.00 4.27
N TYR A 94 -6.95 46.10 5.01
CA TYR A 94 -6.34 45.44 6.17
C TYR A 94 -5.10 44.61 5.79
N GLU A 95 -5.15 43.89 4.67
CA GLU A 95 -4.01 43.11 4.18
C GLU A 95 -2.81 44.00 3.85
N ARG A 96 -3.02 45.13 3.16
CA ARG A 96 -1.96 46.12 2.88
C ARG A 96 -1.37 46.76 4.14
N LYS A 97 -2.18 46.87 5.20
CA LYS A 97 -1.72 47.33 6.53
C LYS A 97 -0.85 46.28 7.23
N GLY A 98 -0.93 45.01 6.82
CA GLY A 98 -0.34 43.88 7.52
C GLY A 98 -1.22 43.32 8.65
N ASP A 99 -2.46 43.79 8.76
CA ASP A 99 -3.45 43.30 9.73
C ASP A 99 -4.18 42.08 9.16
N ILE A 100 -3.49 40.94 9.19
CA ILE A 100 -3.95 39.71 8.54
C ILE A 100 -5.23 39.15 9.18
N ASP A 101 -5.43 39.35 10.49
CA ASP A 101 -6.62 38.88 11.20
C ASP A 101 -7.88 39.58 10.71
N ASN A 102 -7.87 40.92 10.68
CA ASN A 102 -9.02 41.68 10.19
C ASN A 102 -9.21 41.52 8.67
N ALA A 103 -8.15 41.27 7.91
CA ALA A 103 -8.26 40.94 6.49
C ALA A 103 -9.03 39.63 6.27
N ILE A 104 -8.71 38.58 7.04
CA ILE A 104 -9.38 37.27 6.96
C ILE A 104 -10.87 37.41 7.26
N GLU A 105 -11.24 38.09 8.35
CA GLU A 105 -12.65 38.27 8.73
C GLU A 105 -13.41 39.08 7.66
N ALA A 106 -12.84 40.17 7.17
CA ALA A 106 -13.48 40.97 6.11
C ALA A 106 -13.67 40.18 4.80
N TYR A 107 -12.72 39.31 4.42
CA TYR A 107 -12.92 38.41 3.28
C TYR A 107 -13.99 37.34 3.53
N LYS A 108 -14.09 36.81 4.76
CA LYS A 108 -15.16 35.87 5.14
C LYS A 108 -16.53 36.53 5.07
N ASP A 109 -16.66 37.76 5.56
CA ASP A 109 -17.90 38.53 5.46
C ASP A 109 -18.31 38.77 4.00
N ALA A 110 -17.35 39.09 3.14
CA ALA A 110 -17.59 39.22 1.70
C ALA A 110 -18.12 37.92 1.06
N ILE A 111 -17.58 36.76 1.48
CA ILE A 111 -18.00 35.43 1.00
C ILE A 111 -19.37 35.04 1.58
N LEU A 112 -19.65 35.34 2.84
CA LEU A 112 -20.96 35.05 3.47
C LEU A 112 -22.11 35.75 2.75
N LEU A 113 -21.87 36.96 2.24
CA LEU A 113 -22.84 37.72 1.45
C LEU A 113 -22.96 37.19 0.01
N ARG A 114 -21.88 36.63 -0.54
CA ARG A 114 -21.83 36.13 -1.90
C ARG A 114 -20.88 34.93 -2.01
N LEU A 115 -21.45 33.72 -1.93
CA LEU A 115 -20.69 32.47 -1.91
C LEU A 115 -19.88 32.20 -3.20
N ASP A 116 -20.27 32.78 -4.34
CA ASP A 116 -19.55 32.69 -5.62
C ASP A 116 -18.52 33.82 -5.81
N TYR A 117 -18.16 34.56 -4.74
CA TYR A 117 -17.28 35.72 -4.86
C TYR A 117 -15.79 35.34 -4.94
N ILE A 118 -15.40 34.89 -6.14
CA ILE A 118 -14.08 34.32 -6.46
C ILE A 118 -12.91 35.16 -5.91
N LYS A 119 -12.96 36.50 -6.08
CA LYS A 119 -11.88 37.40 -5.64
C LYS A 119 -11.60 37.27 -4.13
N ALA A 120 -12.64 37.16 -3.30
CA ALA A 120 -12.48 37.01 -1.86
C ALA A 120 -11.89 35.64 -1.52
N HIS A 121 -12.32 34.56 -2.18
CA HIS A 121 -11.71 33.24 -2.01
C HIS A 121 -10.21 33.24 -2.37
N GLN A 122 -9.83 33.90 -3.47
CA GLN A 122 -8.44 33.98 -3.92
C GLN A 122 -7.51 34.73 -2.96
N GLN A 123 -8.01 35.76 -2.28
CA GLN A 123 -7.22 36.51 -1.29
C GLN A 123 -7.23 35.84 0.09
N LEU A 124 -8.34 35.23 0.48
CA LEU A 124 -8.47 34.55 1.78
C LEU A 124 -7.61 33.29 1.88
N ALA A 125 -7.61 32.44 0.84
CA ALA A 125 -6.96 31.12 0.91
C ALA A 125 -5.44 31.17 1.21
N PRO A 126 -4.62 32.04 0.56
CA PRO A 126 -3.20 32.18 0.89
C PRO A 126 -2.94 32.70 2.30
N LEU A 127 -3.80 33.59 2.82
CA LEU A 127 -3.67 34.12 4.19
C LEU A 127 -3.92 33.02 5.23
N LEU A 128 -4.96 32.20 5.02
CA LEU A 128 -5.24 31.03 5.84
C LEU A 128 -4.08 30.02 5.80
N GLN A 129 -3.53 29.76 4.61
CA GLN A 129 -2.37 28.87 4.45
C GLN A 129 -1.16 29.37 5.24
N ARG A 130 -0.85 30.67 5.15
CA ARG A 130 0.26 31.31 5.90
C ARG A 130 0.05 31.23 7.42
N LYS A 131 -1.19 31.29 7.90
CA LYS A 131 -1.54 31.10 9.31
C LYS A 131 -1.49 29.65 9.78
N GLY A 132 -1.30 28.69 8.87
CA GLY A 132 -1.33 27.26 9.19
C GLY A 132 -2.74 26.68 9.25
N ASN A 133 -3.77 27.44 8.87
CA ASN A 133 -5.16 26.96 8.75
C ASN A 133 -5.34 26.19 7.43
N ILE A 134 -4.59 25.09 7.28
CA ILE A 134 -4.47 24.33 6.03
C ILE A 134 -5.83 23.81 5.55
N GLU A 135 -6.68 23.29 6.44
CA GLU A 135 -7.99 22.74 6.05
C GLU A 135 -8.91 23.79 5.42
N GLU A 136 -9.03 24.94 6.07
CA GLU A 136 -9.86 26.03 5.58
C GLU A 136 -9.29 26.62 4.29
N ALA A 137 -7.96 26.79 4.22
CA ALA A 137 -7.28 27.21 2.99
C ALA A 137 -7.58 26.28 1.82
N THR A 138 -7.50 24.96 2.03
CA THR A 138 -7.82 23.94 1.01
C THR A 138 -9.23 24.15 0.46
N VAL A 139 -10.23 24.32 1.35
CA VAL A 139 -11.63 24.54 0.96
C VAL A 139 -11.77 25.79 0.09
N HIS A 140 -11.15 26.93 0.46
CA HIS A 140 -11.24 28.14 -0.34
C HIS A 140 -10.50 28.05 -1.68
N PHE A 141 -9.36 27.37 -1.76
CA PHE A 141 -8.69 27.10 -3.03
C PHE A 141 -9.53 26.20 -3.94
N GLN A 142 -10.15 25.15 -3.39
CA GLN A 142 -11.08 24.27 -4.13
C GLN A 142 -12.27 25.06 -4.67
N HIS A 143 -12.90 25.92 -3.85
CA HIS A 143 -14.00 26.78 -4.30
C HIS A 143 -13.57 27.72 -5.42
N ALA A 144 -12.48 28.47 -5.26
CA ALA A 144 -11.97 29.36 -6.31
C ALA A 144 -11.71 28.59 -7.61
N ALA A 145 -11.06 27.43 -7.52
CA ALA A 145 -10.75 26.57 -8.66
C ALA A 145 -12.01 25.99 -9.35
N ASN A 146 -13.11 25.78 -8.62
CA ASN A 146 -14.36 25.25 -9.17
C ASN A 146 -15.28 26.35 -9.74
N LEU A 147 -15.16 27.58 -9.25
CA LEU A 147 -15.89 28.73 -9.77
C LEU A 147 -15.27 29.28 -11.06
N ASP A 148 -13.93 29.26 -11.19
CA ASP A 148 -13.24 29.60 -12.43
C ASP A 148 -12.12 28.59 -12.74
N HIS A 149 -12.37 27.78 -13.77
CA HIS A 149 -11.44 26.75 -14.23
C HIS A 149 -10.14 27.32 -14.83
N ASN A 150 -10.08 28.62 -15.16
CA ASN A 150 -8.87 29.28 -15.64
C ASN A 150 -7.91 29.65 -14.50
N LEU A 151 -8.34 29.53 -13.23
CA LEU A 151 -7.47 29.72 -12.07
C LEU A 151 -6.58 28.49 -11.84
N VAL A 152 -5.63 28.31 -12.76
CA VAL A 152 -4.69 27.18 -12.78
C VAL A 152 -3.88 27.11 -11.49
N ASP A 153 -3.42 28.25 -10.95
CA ASP A 153 -2.64 28.27 -9.71
C ASP A 153 -3.46 27.92 -8.47
N ALA A 154 -4.76 28.28 -8.44
CA ALA A 154 -5.66 27.86 -7.37
C ALA A 154 -5.89 26.34 -7.42
N SER A 155 -6.07 25.78 -8.62
CA SER A 155 -6.18 24.33 -8.82
C SER A 155 -4.91 23.59 -8.37
N LEU A 156 -3.74 24.06 -8.79
CA LEU A 156 -2.46 23.47 -8.39
C LEU A 156 -2.24 23.52 -6.88
N THR A 157 -2.58 24.65 -6.25
CA THR A 157 -2.44 24.80 -4.80
C THR A 157 -3.43 23.90 -4.06
N ALA A 158 -4.68 23.80 -4.51
CA ALA A 158 -5.64 22.84 -3.96
C ALA A 158 -5.12 21.40 -4.05
N ALA A 159 -4.58 20.99 -5.20
CA ALA A 159 -4.03 19.65 -5.39
C ALA A 159 -2.90 19.34 -4.39
N ARG A 160 -1.97 20.29 -4.21
CA ARG A 160 -0.83 20.15 -3.29
C ARG A 160 -1.24 20.12 -1.82
N LEU A 161 -2.18 20.98 -1.41
CA LEU A 161 -2.68 20.97 -0.03
C LEU A 161 -3.46 19.69 0.28
N LEU A 162 -4.25 19.18 -0.66
CA LEU A 162 -4.91 17.89 -0.52
C LEU A 162 -3.90 16.74 -0.38
N CYS A 163 -2.79 16.77 -1.12
CA CYS A 163 -1.71 15.80 -0.94
C CYS A 163 -1.03 15.92 0.44
N GLN A 164 -0.79 17.14 0.92
CA GLN A 164 -0.22 17.38 2.26
C GLN A 164 -1.12 16.82 3.37
N GLN A 165 -2.44 16.81 3.15
CA GLN A 165 -3.44 16.23 4.05
C GLN A 165 -3.68 14.73 3.83
N GLU A 166 -2.89 14.06 2.98
CA GLU A 166 -3.07 12.67 2.56
C GLU A 166 -4.42 12.37 1.85
N ARG A 167 -5.13 13.40 1.39
CA ARG A 167 -6.38 13.32 0.61
C ARG A 167 -6.09 13.16 -0.89
N PHE A 168 -5.25 12.20 -1.23
CA PHE A 168 -4.74 12.00 -2.59
C PHE A 168 -5.84 11.84 -3.65
N PRO A 169 -6.92 11.05 -3.46
CA PRO A 169 -7.95 10.89 -4.48
C PRO A 169 -8.65 12.20 -4.84
N GLU A 170 -8.88 13.07 -3.86
CA GLU A 170 -9.53 14.38 -4.06
C GLU A 170 -8.64 15.35 -4.84
N SER A 171 -7.32 15.16 -4.84
CA SER A 171 -6.37 16.01 -5.57
C SER A 171 -6.33 15.74 -7.08
N LEU A 172 -6.70 14.54 -7.52
CA LEU A 172 -6.54 14.09 -8.91
C LEU A 172 -7.24 15.00 -9.94
N PRO A 173 -8.50 15.45 -9.74
CA PRO A 173 -9.17 16.33 -10.71
C PRO A 173 -8.46 17.68 -10.87
N TYR A 174 -7.84 18.19 -9.80
CA TYR A 174 -7.12 19.46 -9.81
C TYR A 174 -5.76 19.33 -10.51
N PHE A 175 -5.06 18.21 -10.33
CA PHE A 175 -3.85 17.92 -11.10
C PHE A 175 -4.15 17.77 -12.60
N ASP A 176 -5.18 16.99 -12.96
CA ASP A 176 -5.60 16.80 -14.35
C ASP A 176 -5.90 18.13 -15.05
N ARG A 177 -6.67 19.01 -14.38
CA ARG A 177 -6.97 20.35 -14.90
C ARG A 177 -5.71 21.19 -15.08
N THR A 178 -4.83 21.21 -14.07
CA THR A 178 -3.61 22.01 -14.11
C THR A 178 -2.69 21.54 -15.24
N LEU A 179 -2.55 20.22 -15.43
CA LEU A 179 -1.69 19.65 -16.46
C LEU A 179 -2.21 19.95 -17.87
N LYS A 180 -3.53 19.95 -18.08
CA LYS A 180 -4.14 20.38 -19.36
C LYS A 180 -3.80 21.82 -19.73
N ALA A 181 -3.70 22.71 -18.73
CA ALA A 181 -3.32 24.11 -18.95
C ALA A 181 -1.81 24.32 -19.09
N ARG A 182 -0.99 23.41 -18.53
CA ARG A 182 0.48 23.48 -18.53
C ARG A 182 1.07 22.11 -18.93
N PRO A 183 0.87 21.65 -20.18
CA PRO A 183 1.23 20.28 -20.59
C PRO A 183 2.73 20.00 -20.56
N ASP A 184 3.57 21.02 -20.68
CA ASP A 184 5.03 20.89 -20.69
C ASP A 184 5.68 21.04 -19.29
N ASP A 185 4.88 21.21 -18.23
CA ASP A 185 5.39 21.32 -16.87
C ASP A 185 5.80 19.95 -16.32
N VAL A 186 7.12 19.70 -16.36
CA VAL A 186 7.72 18.44 -15.91
C VAL A 186 7.52 18.20 -14.41
N VAL A 187 7.57 19.24 -13.59
CA VAL A 187 7.42 19.11 -12.13
C VAL A 187 5.99 18.71 -11.81
N LEU A 188 5.02 19.40 -12.42
CA LEU A 188 3.59 19.08 -12.31
C LEU A 188 3.27 17.66 -12.78
N THR A 189 3.78 17.27 -13.95
CA THR A 189 3.57 15.93 -14.50
C THR A 189 4.11 14.86 -13.54
N PHE A 190 5.27 15.10 -12.93
CA PHE A 190 5.88 14.19 -11.96
C PHE A 190 5.07 14.12 -10.65
N GLU A 191 4.62 15.25 -10.11
CA GLU A 191 3.74 15.31 -8.92
C GLU A 191 2.41 14.57 -9.17
N TYR A 192 1.80 14.76 -10.34
CA TYR A 192 0.58 14.07 -10.71
C TYR A 192 0.79 12.56 -10.87
N ALA A 193 1.87 12.14 -11.54
CA ALA A 193 2.21 10.72 -11.68
C ALA A 193 2.45 10.04 -10.32
N ASN A 194 3.13 10.70 -9.38
CA ASN A 194 3.30 10.19 -8.01
C ASN A 194 1.96 10.02 -7.31
N THR A 195 1.07 11.01 -7.44
CA THR A 195 -0.27 10.99 -6.84
C THR A 195 -1.12 9.86 -7.42
N LEU A 196 -1.09 9.67 -8.75
CA LEU A 196 -1.76 8.56 -9.42
C LEU A 196 -1.23 7.21 -8.92
N THR A 197 0.09 7.05 -8.76
CA THR A 197 0.69 5.84 -8.18
C THR A 197 0.18 5.61 -6.75
N THR A 198 0.12 6.64 -5.91
CA THR A 198 -0.41 6.55 -4.53
C THR A 198 -1.88 6.11 -4.51
N CYS A 199 -2.68 6.62 -5.44
CA CYS A 199 -4.08 6.25 -5.63
C CYS A 199 -4.30 4.92 -6.38
N ASN A 200 -3.24 4.17 -6.69
CA ASN A 200 -3.28 2.92 -7.46
C ASN A 200 -3.77 3.06 -8.92
N HIS A 201 -3.79 4.26 -9.50
CA HIS A 201 -4.00 4.50 -10.93
C HIS A 201 -2.69 4.26 -11.71
N ASN A 202 -2.11 3.07 -11.55
CA ASN A 202 -0.73 2.76 -11.95
C ASN A 202 -0.51 2.82 -13.47
N GLU A 203 -1.50 2.46 -14.30
CA GLU A 203 -1.36 2.56 -15.78
C GLU A 203 -1.28 4.02 -16.26
N GLN A 204 -2.09 4.90 -15.67
CA GLN A 204 -2.04 6.33 -15.99
C GLN A 204 -0.73 6.95 -15.52
N ALA A 205 -0.29 6.62 -14.30
CA ALA A 205 1.00 7.04 -13.77
C ALA A 205 2.16 6.58 -14.66
N LEU A 206 2.15 5.31 -15.09
CA LEU A 206 3.18 4.75 -15.97
C LEU A 206 3.27 5.52 -17.29
N THR A 207 2.13 5.87 -17.89
CA THR A 207 2.07 6.67 -19.12
C THR A 207 2.78 8.01 -18.93
N LEU A 208 2.49 8.72 -17.84
CA LEU A 208 3.12 10.01 -17.54
C LEU A 208 4.63 9.88 -17.28
N TYR A 209 5.07 8.86 -16.53
CA TYR A 209 6.51 8.66 -16.33
C TYR A 209 7.26 8.33 -17.63
N LEU A 210 6.67 7.52 -18.50
CA LEU A 210 7.26 7.21 -19.80
C LEU A 210 7.35 8.46 -20.69
N GLU A 211 6.36 9.36 -20.62
CA GLU A 211 6.43 10.66 -21.30
C GLU A 211 7.58 11.52 -20.75
N LEU A 212 7.69 11.61 -19.42
CA LEU A 212 8.79 12.33 -18.77
C LEU A 212 10.17 11.80 -19.17
N LEU A 213 10.31 10.48 -19.36
CA LEU A 213 11.57 9.88 -19.80
C LEU A 213 11.95 10.21 -21.24
N LYS A 214 11.02 10.66 -22.10
CA LYS A 214 11.37 11.12 -23.45
C LYS A 214 12.22 12.39 -23.42
N THR A 215 11.94 13.29 -22.47
CA THR A 215 12.67 14.56 -22.31
C THR A 215 13.77 14.48 -21.26
N ARG A 216 13.63 13.59 -20.27
CA ARG A 216 14.61 13.36 -19.19
C ARG A 216 14.98 11.89 -19.05
N PRO A 217 15.61 11.27 -20.07
CA PRO A 217 15.88 9.82 -20.11
C PRO A 217 16.81 9.32 -19.00
N ASN A 218 17.55 10.23 -18.36
CA ASN A 218 18.59 9.91 -17.39
C ASN A 218 18.25 10.34 -15.96
N ASP A 219 17.04 10.83 -15.70
CA ASP A 219 16.61 11.23 -14.37
C ASP A 219 16.36 9.99 -13.48
N ALA A 220 17.21 9.83 -12.46
CA ALA A 220 17.20 8.66 -11.59
C ALA A 220 15.86 8.49 -10.83
N MET A 221 15.19 9.59 -10.49
CA MET A 221 13.96 9.57 -9.72
C MET A 221 12.78 9.14 -10.60
N ILE A 222 12.72 9.65 -11.83
CA ILE A 222 11.72 9.22 -12.82
C ILE A 222 11.94 7.73 -13.15
N LEU A 223 13.17 7.31 -13.44
CA LEU A 223 13.49 5.90 -13.72
C LEU A 223 13.06 4.97 -12.58
N TYR A 224 13.38 5.32 -11.33
CA TYR A 224 12.95 4.55 -10.16
C TYR A 224 11.42 4.48 -10.05
N ASN A 225 10.71 5.60 -10.21
CA ASN A 225 9.26 5.62 -10.11
C ASN A 225 8.55 4.88 -11.27
N THR A 226 9.13 4.88 -12.47
CA THR A 226 8.70 4.02 -13.58
C THR A 226 8.80 2.55 -13.19
N ALA A 227 9.97 2.14 -12.68
CA ALA A 227 10.22 0.75 -12.25
C ALA A 227 9.28 0.33 -11.11
N PHE A 228 9.08 1.21 -10.13
CA PHE A 228 8.18 0.99 -9.00
C PHE A 228 6.72 0.83 -9.45
N THR A 229 6.29 1.65 -10.41
CA THR A 229 4.93 1.59 -10.96
C THR A 229 4.72 0.31 -11.78
N LEU A 230 5.70 -0.09 -12.60
CA LEU A 230 5.70 -1.38 -13.30
C LEU A 230 5.62 -2.57 -12.33
N LYS A 231 6.36 -2.50 -11.22
CA LYS A 231 6.28 -3.52 -10.16
C LYS A 231 4.85 -3.62 -9.59
N LYS A 232 4.19 -2.48 -9.31
CA LYS A 232 2.80 -2.47 -8.82
C LYS A 232 1.80 -3.07 -9.82
N LEU A 233 2.10 -3.00 -11.11
CA LEU A 233 1.34 -3.64 -12.19
C LEU A 233 1.68 -5.12 -12.38
N GLY A 234 2.56 -5.72 -11.56
CA GLY A 234 3.04 -7.10 -11.73
C GLY A 234 4.03 -7.29 -12.89
N ARG A 235 4.41 -6.21 -13.59
CA ARG A 235 5.34 -6.20 -14.73
C ARG A 235 6.79 -6.18 -14.25
N ILE A 236 7.15 -7.14 -13.39
CA ILE A 236 8.45 -7.19 -12.69
C ILE A 236 9.64 -7.21 -13.66
N THR A 237 9.58 -8.06 -14.68
CA THR A 237 10.67 -8.19 -15.67
C THR A 237 10.91 -6.88 -16.42
N GLU A 238 9.85 -6.12 -16.72
CA GLU A 238 9.95 -4.82 -17.38
C GLU A 238 10.49 -3.74 -16.44
N ALA A 239 10.24 -3.84 -15.13
CA ALA A 239 10.73 -2.90 -14.13
C ALA A 239 12.27 -2.95 -13.94
N MET A 240 12.87 -4.13 -14.10
CA MET A 240 14.29 -4.38 -13.82
C MET A 240 15.26 -3.44 -14.57
N PRO A 241 15.18 -3.26 -15.91
CA PRO A 241 16.08 -2.34 -16.61
C PRO A 241 15.97 -0.89 -16.11
N TYR A 242 14.79 -0.45 -15.69
CA TYR A 242 14.60 0.90 -15.13
C TYR A 242 15.23 1.04 -13.73
N TYR A 243 15.11 0.03 -12.86
CA TYR A 243 15.84 0.04 -11.58
C TYR A 243 17.36 0.07 -11.81
N GLN A 244 17.86 -0.75 -12.73
CA GLN A 244 19.29 -0.77 -13.06
C GLN A 244 19.76 0.58 -13.62
N ALA A 245 18.98 1.20 -14.49
CA ALA A 245 19.28 2.53 -15.02
C ALA A 245 19.24 3.61 -13.92
N ALA A 246 18.29 3.55 -13.00
CA ALA A 246 18.23 4.45 -11.85
C ALA A 246 19.49 4.31 -10.97
N LEU A 247 19.91 3.09 -10.68
CA LEU A 247 21.12 2.80 -9.89
C LEU A 247 22.42 3.19 -10.61
N ALA A 248 22.46 3.09 -11.95
CA ALA A 248 23.60 3.60 -12.72
C ALA A 248 23.77 5.13 -12.60
N ARG A 249 22.70 5.87 -12.25
CA ARG A 249 22.72 7.33 -12.07
C ARG A 249 22.82 7.75 -10.62
N ASN A 250 22.23 6.98 -9.72
CA ASN A 250 22.36 7.16 -8.29
C ASN A 250 22.69 5.81 -7.63
N PRO A 251 23.99 5.44 -7.56
CA PRO A 251 24.43 4.17 -6.98
C PRO A 251 24.15 4.01 -5.48
N ASN A 252 23.70 5.07 -4.80
CA ASN A 252 23.36 5.03 -3.38
C ASN A 252 21.84 5.05 -3.14
N HIS A 253 21.02 4.86 -4.19
CA HIS A 253 19.56 4.91 -4.08
C HIS A 253 19.01 3.66 -3.38
N THR A 254 18.93 3.71 -2.04
CA THR A 254 18.54 2.58 -1.19
C THR A 254 17.26 1.87 -1.60
N GLU A 255 16.17 2.60 -1.89
CA GLU A 255 14.89 1.98 -2.26
C GLU A 255 14.95 1.26 -3.62
N ALA A 256 15.86 1.68 -4.51
CA ALA A 256 16.03 1.07 -5.82
C ALA A 256 16.81 -0.24 -5.70
N HIS A 257 17.88 -0.27 -4.90
CA HIS A 257 18.58 -1.49 -4.54
C HIS A 257 17.64 -2.53 -3.92
N PHE A 258 16.91 -2.15 -2.87
CA PHE A 258 15.98 -3.08 -2.22
C PHE A 258 14.89 -3.57 -3.18
N SER A 259 14.29 -2.67 -3.98
CA SER A 259 13.25 -3.06 -4.94
C SER A 259 13.78 -3.95 -6.07
N LEU A 260 15.00 -3.70 -6.55
CA LEU A 260 15.69 -4.56 -7.53
C LEU A 260 16.03 -5.93 -6.93
N GLY A 261 16.44 -5.99 -5.67
CA GLY A 261 16.65 -7.24 -4.94
C GLY A 261 15.39 -8.09 -4.90
N LEU A 262 14.25 -7.49 -4.53
CA LEU A 262 12.96 -8.18 -4.58
C LEU A 262 12.58 -8.64 -6.00
N ALA A 263 12.89 -7.84 -7.03
CA ALA A 263 12.64 -8.21 -8.42
C ALA A 263 13.49 -9.40 -8.87
N TYR A 264 14.79 -9.41 -8.53
CA TYR A 264 15.68 -10.54 -8.78
C TYR A 264 15.21 -11.81 -8.08
N LEU A 265 14.85 -11.72 -6.79
CA LEU A 265 14.32 -12.85 -6.06
C LEU A 265 13.01 -13.39 -6.67
N ALA A 266 12.12 -12.50 -7.12
CA ALA A 266 10.86 -12.88 -7.76
C ALA A 266 11.06 -13.63 -9.09
N ILE A 267 12.11 -13.32 -9.85
CA ILE A 267 12.43 -14.04 -11.09
C ILE A 267 13.32 -15.27 -10.87
N GLY A 268 13.68 -15.59 -9.62
CA GLY A 268 14.57 -16.72 -9.30
C GLY A 268 16.06 -16.43 -9.39
N ASP A 269 16.47 -15.19 -9.65
CA ASP A 269 17.87 -14.79 -9.61
C ASP A 269 18.31 -14.48 -8.18
N PHE A 270 18.37 -15.53 -7.37
CA PHE A 270 18.73 -15.40 -5.98
C PHE A 270 20.15 -14.87 -5.77
N LYS A 271 21.08 -15.22 -6.68
CA LYS A 271 22.47 -14.79 -6.64
C LYS A 271 22.61 -13.27 -6.65
N ARG A 272 21.84 -12.57 -7.50
CA ARG A 272 21.79 -11.09 -7.50
C ARG A 272 20.79 -10.55 -6.48
N GLY A 273 19.75 -11.30 -6.15
CA GLY A 273 18.69 -10.87 -5.25
C GLY A 273 19.12 -10.68 -3.80
N TRP A 274 19.87 -11.62 -3.22
CA TRP A 274 20.23 -11.56 -1.79
C TRP A 274 21.15 -10.38 -1.42
N PRO A 275 22.21 -10.06 -2.19
CA PRO A 275 23.04 -8.89 -1.88
C PRO A 275 22.24 -7.59 -1.90
N GLU A 276 21.35 -7.44 -2.88
CA GLU A 276 20.47 -6.27 -3.01
C GLU A 276 19.41 -6.20 -1.90
N TYR A 277 18.94 -7.36 -1.43
CA TYR A 277 17.99 -7.46 -0.32
C TYR A 277 18.56 -6.95 1.02
N GLU A 278 19.89 -6.96 1.22
CA GLU A 278 20.53 -6.38 2.40
C GLU A 278 20.37 -4.86 2.51
N TYR A 279 20.05 -4.17 1.41
CA TYR A 279 19.70 -2.74 1.47
C TYR A 279 18.47 -2.46 2.31
N ARG A 280 17.69 -3.49 2.71
CA ARG A 280 16.61 -3.35 3.71
C ARG A 280 17.07 -2.64 4.99
N TRP A 281 18.33 -2.80 5.38
CA TRP A 281 18.90 -2.19 6.58
C TRP A 281 19.21 -0.70 6.45
N LYS A 282 19.32 -0.19 5.22
CA LYS A 282 19.56 1.24 4.94
C LYS A 282 18.27 2.03 4.73
N ARG A 283 17.11 1.35 4.72
CA ARG A 283 15.80 1.98 4.47
C ARG A 283 15.31 2.70 5.72
N ASN A 284 14.61 3.81 5.51
CA ASN A 284 13.91 4.50 6.60
C ASN A 284 12.58 3.78 6.90
N THR A 285 12.65 2.65 7.60
CA THR A 285 11.49 1.83 7.97
C THR A 285 11.48 1.55 9.47
N GLN A 286 10.41 0.95 9.97
CA GLN A 286 10.35 0.47 11.37
C GLN A 286 11.35 -0.66 11.65
N LEU A 287 11.94 -1.26 10.61
CA LEU A 287 12.99 -2.26 10.74
C LEU A 287 14.33 -1.53 10.88
N SER A 288 14.90 -1.54 12.08
CA SER A 288 16.25 -1.04 12.34
C SER A 288 17.18 -2.20 12.69
N PRO A 289 18.46 -2.16 12.26
CA PRO A 289 19.46 -3.11 12.73
C PRO A 289 19.50 -3.10 14.25
N ARG A 290 19.61 -4.28 14.86
CA ARG A 290 19.87 -4.38 16.30
C ARG A 290 21.32 -4.00 16.57
N ASN A 291 21.53 -3.16 17.58
CA ASN A 291 22.87 -2.77 17.99
C ASN A 291 23.41 -3.79 19.00
N PHE A 292 24.37 -4.61 18.57
CA PHE A 292 25.10 -5.55 19.42
C PHE A 292 26.56 -5.14 19.49
N SER A 293 27.21 -5.35 20.64
CA SER A 293 28.66 -5.14 20.78
C SER A 293 29.50 -6.24 20.12
N LYS A 294 28.87 -7.38 19.81
CA LYS A 294 29.47 -8.54 19.16
C LYS A 294 29.37 -8.39 17.64
N PRO A 295 30.31 -8.94 16.86
CA PRO A 295 30.29 -8.82 15.42
C PRO A 295 29.16 -9.65 14.78
N GLN A 296 28.67 -9.18 13.64
CA GLN A 296 27.80 -9.98 12.79
C GLN A 296 28.62 -11.12 12.16
N TRP A 297 28.06 -12.33 12.14
CA TRP A 297 28.64 -13.48 11.49
C TRP A 297 28.68 -13.30 9.98
N ASP A 298 29.84 -13.57 9.40
CA ASP A 298 30.20 -13.34 8.00
C ASP A 298 30.34 -14.66 7.20
N GLY A 299 30.05 -15.80 7.83
CA GLY A 299 30.29 -17.14 7.27
C GLY A 299 31.63 -17.74 7.68
N SER A 300 32.43 -17.07 8.52
CA SER A 300 33.65 -17.66 9.10
C SER A 300 33.34 -18.88 9.99
N PRO A 301 34.30 -19.79 10.23
CA PRO A 301 34.09 -20.96 11.08
C PRO A 301 33.56 -20.61 12.50
N LEU A 302 32.62 -21.43 12.99
CA LEU A 302 31.96 -21.27 14.30
C LEU A 302 32.39 -22.30 15.35
N VAL A 303 33.51 -23.01 15.15
CA VAL A 303 33.99 -24.03 16.09
C VAL A 303 34.22 -23.41 17.48
N GLY A 304 33.55 -23.96 18.50
CA GLY A 304 33.62 -23.48 19.89
C GLY A 304 32.94 -22.12 20.15
N LYS A 305 32.29 -21.52 19.15
CA LYS A 305 31.55 -20.26 19.31
C LYS A 305 30.09 -20.50 19.62
N THR A 306 29.45 -19.49 20.21
CA THR A 306 28.01 -19.38 20.36
C THR A 306 27.46 -18.35 19.35
N LEU A 307 26.57 -18.80 18.46
CA LEU A 307 25.89 -17.95 17.48
C LEU A 307 24.51 -17.52 17.98
N LEU A 308 24.26 -16.21 17.97
CA LEU A 308 22.92 -15.65 18.13
C LEU A 308 22.26 -15.49 16.75
N ILE A 309 21.17 -16.20 16.49
CA ILE A 309 20.29 -15.94 15.34
C ILE A 309 19.07 -15.17 15.86
N HIS A 310 18.73 -14.05 15.24
CA HIS A 310 17.60 -13.25 15.71
C HIS A 310 16.59 -12.95 14.62
N ALA A 311 15.32 -13.14 14.93
CA ALA A 311 14.21 -12.78 14.05
C ALA A 311 14.05 -11.25 13.97
N GLU A 312 13.76 -10.77 12.77
CA GLU A 312 13.63 -9.34 12.48
C GLU A 312 12.39 -9.00 11.63
N GLN A 313 11.82 -9.96 10.90
CA GLN A 313 10.65 -9.75 10.03
C GLN A 313 9.36 -10.33 10.66
N GLY A 314 8.36 -10.62 9.82
CA GLY A 314 7.08 -11.18 10.25
C GLY A 314 7.17 -12.63 10.74
N LEU A 315 6.07 -13.12 11.31
CA LEU A 315 6.00 -14.48 11.85
C LEU A 315 6.16 -15.54 10.76
N GLY A 316 5.58 -15.29 9.57
CA GLY A 316 5.71 -16.17 8.40
C GLY A 316 7.15 -16.26 7.91
N ASP A 317 7.87 -15.14 7.86
CA ASP A 317 9.29 -15.11 7.50
C ASP A 317 10.11 -15.96 8.48
N THR A 318 9.76 -15.90 9.77
CA THR A 318 10.43 -16.70 10.79
C THR A 318 10.22 -18.19 10.55
N PHE A 319 8.97 -18.62 10.33
CA PHE A 319 8.68 -20.02 9.98
C PHE A 319 9.32 -20.47 8.67
N GLN A 320 9.47 -19.59 7.68
CA GLN A 320 10.11 -19.97 6.43
C GLN A 320 11.62 -20.13 6.59
N PHE A 321 12.30 -19.13 7.17
CA PHE A 321 13.76 -19.04 7.16
C PHE A 321 14.43 -19.76 8.33
N ILE A 322 13.69 -20.16 9.37
CA ILE A 322 14.25 -21.00 10.45
C ILE A 322 14.83 -22.34 9.94
N ARG A 323 14.47 -22.77 8.73
CA ARG A 323 15.07 -23.92 8.04
C ARG A 323 16.60 -23.88 7.95
N TYR A 324 17.19 -22.69 7.86
CA TYR A 324 18.64 -22.53 7.75
C TYR A 324 19.35 -22.85 9.06
N VAL A 325 18.65 -22.84 10.20
CA VAL A 325 19.24 -23.15 11.50
C VAL A 325 19.78 -24.58 11.53
N ARG A 326 19.08 -25.54 10.90
CA ARG A 326 19.60 -26.90 10.76
C ARG A 326 20.92 -26.92 9.98
N GLU A 327 20.98 -26.20 8.86
CA GLU A 327 22.18 -26.16 8.02
C GLU A 327 23.37 -25.57 8.81
N VAL A 328 23.14 -24.53 9.62
CA VAL A 328 24.16 -24.01 10.53
C VAL A 328 24.58 -25.05 11.58
N LYS A 329 23.61 -25.71 12.23
CA LYS A 329 23.88 -26.70 13.28
C LYS A 329 24.70 -27.88 12.74
N GLU A 330 24.29 -28.44 11.60
CA GLU A 330 24.95 -29.59 10.99
C GLU A 330 26.32 -29.24 10.40
N GLN A 331 26.47 -28.07 9.77
CA GLN A 331 27.73 -27.68 9.13
C GLN A 331 28.81 -27.29 10.15
N TYR A 332 28.44 -26.64 11.26
CA TYR A 332 29.42 -26.05 12.17
C TYR A 332 29.46 -26.63 13.58
N ASN A 333 28.46 -27.44 13.97
CA ASN A 333 28.34 -28.01 15.31
C ASN A 333 28.53 -26.97 16.44
N THR A 334 27.93 -25.79 16.26
CA THR A 334 28.02 -24.63 17.15
C THR A 334 26.83 -24.60 18.13
N THR A 335 26.95 -23.85 19.23
CA THR A 335 25.82 -23.53 20.11
C THR A 335 24.99 -22.41 19.50
N ILE A 336 23.70 -22.62 19.34
CA ILE A 336 22.76 -21.69 18.71
C ILE A 336 21.78 -21.15 19.76
N ILE A 337 21.79 -19.83 19.92
CA ILE A 337 20.76 -19.08 20.63
C ILE A 337 19.84 -18.46 19.58
N PHE A 338 18.54 -18.72 19.65
CA PHE A 338 17.55 -18.12 18.76
C PHE A 338 16.70 -17.09 19.50
N ALA A 339 16.75 -15.83 19.08
CA ALA A 339 15.87 -14.78 19.59
C ALA A 339 14.60 -14.66 18.75
N ALA A 340 13.48 -15.12 19.30
CA ALA A 340 12.18 -15.20 18.65
C ALA A 340 11.26 -14.03 19.05
N GLN A 341 10.35 -13.64 18.15
CA GLN A 341 9.18 -12.84 18.52
C GLN A 341 8.38 -13.60 19.59
N ARG A 342 7.84 -12.88 20.59
CA ARG A 342 7.09 -13.48 21.70
C ARG A 342 6.01 -14.51 21.25
N PRO A 343 5.18 -14.23 20.21
CA PRO A 343 4.26 -15.21 19.63
C PRO A 343 4.83 -16.56 19.20
N LEU A 344 6.13 -16.64 18.87
CA LEU A 344 6.76 -17.84 18.34
C LEU A 344 7.71 -18.51 19.33
N HIS A 345 7.92 -17.92 20.51
CA HIS A 345 8.88 -18.44 21.49
C HIS A 345 8.62 -19.90 21.84
N THR A 346 7.39 -20.23 22.25
CA THR A 346 7.05 -21.59 22.73
C THR A 346 7.16 -22.63 21.62
N ILE A 347 6.61 -22.35 20.42
CA ILE A 347 6.68 -23.28 19.29
C ILE A 347 8.12 -23.48 18.81
N ILE A 348 8.93 -22.43 18.72
CA ILE A 348 10.33 -22.61 18.31
C ILE A 348 11.09 -23.40 19.38
N SER A 349 10.85 -23.14 20.67
CA SER A 349 11.51 -23.85 21.76
C SER A 349 11.16 -25.34 21.83
N ARG A 350 9.94 -25.73 21.49
CA ARG A 350 9.47 -27.11 21.60
C ARG A 350 9.55 -27.90 20.29
N CYS A 351 9.45 -27.22 19.15
CA CYS A 351 9.24 -27.85 17.86
C CYS A 351 10.43 -27.68 16.88
N CYS A 352 11.54 -27.05 17.29
CA CYS A 352 12.73 -26.86 16.46
C CYS A 352 13.98 -27.46 17.13
N PRO A 353 14.31 -28.75 16.87
CA PRO A 353 15.33 -29.48 17.62
C PRO A 353 16.78 -29.02 17.37
N TYR A 354 17.01 -28.18 16.35
CA TYR A 354 18.34 -27.71 15.97
C TYR A 354 18.79 -26.44 16.71
N ILE A 355 18.01 -25.98 17.69
CA ILE A 355 18.27 -24.78 18.48
C ILE A 355 18.56 -25.19 19.92
N ASP A 356 19.71 -24.78 20.47
CA ASP A 356 20.11 -25.14 21.83
C ASP A 356 19.37 -24.29 22.89
N ARG A 357 19.09 -23.02 22.57
CA ARG A 357 18.36 -22.12 23.46
C ARG A 357 17.50 -21.13 22.68
N VAL A 358 16.23 -21.02 23.07
CA VAL A 358 15.33 -19.97 22.56
C VAL A 358 15.17 -18.89 23.63
N VAL A 359 15.18 -17.63 23.19
CA VAL A 359 14.91 -16.46 24.02
C VAL A 359 13.95 -15.54 23.30
N THR A 360 13.34 -14.59 24.01
CA THR A 360 12.53 -13.56 23.36
C THR A 360 13.43 -12.44 22.81
N LEU A 361 12.93 -11.67 21.85
CA LEU A 361 13.60 -10.47 21.33
C LEU A 361 13.86 -9.36 22.37
N SER A 362 13.21 -9.40 23.55
CA SER A 362 13.46 -8.47 24.66
C SER A 362 14.51 -9.00 25.66
N ASP A 363 14.78 -10.31 25.65
CA ASP A 363 15.56 -10.98 26.70
C ASP A 363 16.80 -11.67 26.11
N ILE A 364 17.44 -11.00 25.15
CA ILE A 364 18.64 -11.50 24.47
C ILE A 364 19.82 -11.46 25.47
N PRO A 365 20.53 -12.58 25.70
CA PRO A 365 21.67 -12.62 26.61
C PRO A 365 22.85 -11.81 26.04
N THR A 366 23.71 -11.32 26.92
CA THR A 366 24.97 -10.66 26.51
C THR A 366 26.08 -11.67 26.16
N SER A 367 25.94 -12.91 26.61
CA SER A 367 26.91 -14.00 26.40
C SER A 367 26.65 -14.74 25.08
N PHE A 368 27.23 -14.23 24.00
CA PHE A 368 27.39 -14.89 22.70
C PHE A 368 28.62 -14.32 22.00
N ASP A 369 29.12 -14.99 20.95
CA ASP A 369 30.36 -14.60 20.28
C ASP A 369 30.11 -13.81 19.00
N VAL A 370 29.12 -14.25 18.21
CA VAL A 370 28.72 -13.62 16.94
C VAL A 370 27.19 -13.67 16.79
N HIS A 371 26.61 -12.78 15.98
CA HIS A 371 25.17 -12.78 15.72
C HIS A 371 24.82 -12.71 14.23
N ILE A 372 23.60 -13.06 13.85
CA ILE A 372 23.10 -12.82 12.49
C ILE A 372 21.58 -12.62 12.46
N PRO A 373 21.07 -11.66 11.66
CA PRO A 373 19.64 -11.59 11.36
C PRO A 373 19.20 -12.78 10.53
N LEU A 374 18.07 -13.39 10.88
CA LEU A 374 17.58 -14.63 10.26
C LEU A 374 17.52 -14.55 8.72
N MET A 375 17.05 -13.42 8.17
CA MET A 375 16.91 -13.25 6.73
C MET A 375 18.22 -12.90 6.00
N SER A 376 19.35 -12.87 6.70
CA SER A 376 20.69 -12.76 6.08
C SER A 376 21.33 -14.13 5.85
N LEU A 377 20.78 -15.21 6.42
CA LEU A 377 21.27 -16.57 6.20
C LEU A 377 21.25 -16.99 4.72
N PRO A 378 20.20 -16.72 3.92
CA PRO A 378 20.20 -17.09 2.51
C PRO A 378 21.35 -16.46 1.71
N LEU A 379 21.78 -15.24 2.06
CA LEU A 379 22.94 -14.61 1.45
C LEU A 379 24.24 -15.37 1.79
N LEU A 380 24.46 -15.69 3.07
CA LEU A 380 25.67 -16.42 3.50
C LEU A 380 25.73 -17.83 2.93
N PHE A 381 24.60 -18.52 2.86
CA PHE A 381 24.49 -19.85 2.25
C PHE A 381 24.47 -19.81 0.72
N LYS A 382 24.58 -18.61 0.10
CA LYS A 382 24.53 -18.41 -1.36
C LYS A 382 23.35 -19.15 -1.97
N THR A 383 22.19 -19.03 -1.33
CA THR A 383 21.00 -19.77 -1.72
C THR A 383 20.64 -19.43 -3.15
N GLU A 384 20.49 -20.47 -3.96
CA GLU A 384 19.92 -20.50 -5.29
C GLU A 384 18.69 -21.41 -5.29
N GLU A 385 17.89 -21.39 -6.34
CA GLU A 385 16.64 -22.17 -6.39
C GLU A 385 16.86 -23.65 -6.04
N LYS A 386 17.95 -24.24 -6.56
CA LYS A 386 18.31 -25.65 -6.36
C LYS A 386 18.96 -25.93 -5.00
N THR A 387 19.45 -24.91 -4.29
CA THR A 387 20.16 -25.04 -3.01
C THR A 387 19.34 -24.57 -1.82
N ILE A 388 18.06 -24.19 -2.03
CA ILE A 388 17.13 -23.96 -0.93
C ILE A 388 17.08 -25.21 -0.03
N PRO A 389 17.22 -25.08 1.30
CA PRO A 389 17.06 -26.21 2.21
C PRO A 389 15.63 -26.74 2.16
N THR A 390 15.45 -27.93 1.56
CA THR A 390 14.13 -28.53 1.27
C THR A 390 13.86 -29.83 2.04
N ARG A 391 14.72 -30.22 2.99
CA ARG A 391 14.40 -31.33 3.90
C ARG A 391 13.32 -30.88 4.90
N ILE A 392 12.10 -31.33 4.63
CA ILE A 392 10.85 -31.06 5.37
C ILE A 392 10.39 -32.40 6.00
N PRO A 393 9.89 -32.41 7.25
CA PRO A 393 9.69 -31.26 8.13
C PRO A 393 10.99 -30.66 8.68
N TYR A 394 10.92 -29.39 9.04
CA TYR A 394 11.92 -28.73 9.88
C TYR A 394 11.30 -28.03 11.11
N ILE A 395 9.97 -28.12 11.25
CA ILE A 395 9.22 -27.83 12.48
C ILE A 395 8.44 -29.09 12.81
N PHE A 396 8.61 -29.59 14.03
CA PHE A 396 8.06 -30.85 14.52
C PHE A 396 7.04 -30.54 15.62
N PRO A 397 5.73 -30.52 15.31
CA PRO A 397 4.70 -30.25 16.31
C PRO A 397 4.83 -31.20 17.51
N ASP A 398 4.44 -30.73 18.69
CA ASP A 398 4.54 -31.52 19.92
C ASP A 398 3.71 -32.81 19.83
N ASP A 399 4.36 -33.97 20.02
CA ASP A 399 3.73 -35.29 19.83
C ASP A 399 2.50 -35.50 20.73
N GLY A 400 2.53 -34.98 21.97
CA GLY A 400 1.41 -35.07 22.90
C GLY A 400 0.19 -34.29 22.42
N LEU A 401 0.41 -33.07 21.91
CA LEU A 401 -0.67 -32.28 21.30
C LEU A 401 -1.16 -32.89 19.99
N VAL A 402 -0.27 -33.45 19.17
CA VAL A 402 -0.65 -34.14 17.93
C VAL A 402 -1.58 -35.30 18.23
N GLU A 403 -1.26 -36.14 19.21
CA GLU A 403 -2.11 -37.27 19.59
C GLU A 403 -3.44 -36.80 20.23
N HIS A 404 -3.40 -35.75 21.07
CA HIS A 404 -4.62 -35.15 21.61
C HIS A 404 -5.57 -34.69 20.50
N TRP A 405 -5.08 -33.89 19.55
CA TRP A 405 -5.90 -33.36 18.46
C TRP A 405 -6.33 -34.45 17.47
N LYS A 406 -5.53 -35.50 17.29
CA LYS A 406 -5.93 -36.68 16.53
C LYS A 406 -7.19 -37.31 17.12
N GLN A 407 -7.23 -37.48 18.45
CA GLN A 407 -8.39 -38.03 19.16
C GLN A 407 -9.60 -37.10 19.10
N VAL A 408 -9.39 -35.79 19.27
CA VAL A 408 -10.47 -34.79 19.14
C VAL A 408 -11.10 -34.81 17.76
N LEU A 409 -10.30 -34.98 16.70
CA LEU A 409 -10.74 -34.99 15.31
C LEU A 409 -11.18 -36.38 14.80
N ALA A 410 -11.03 -37.44 15.60
CA ALA A 410 -11.26 -38.83 15.17
C ALA A 410 -12.72 -39.14 14.81
N HIS A 411 -13.68 -38.36 15.31
CA HIS A 411 -15.10 -38.52 15.01
C HIS A 411 -15.46 -38.12 13.57
N ASP A 412 -14.61 -37.32 12.92
CA ASP A 412 -14.82 -36.82 11.58
C ASP A 412 -14.09 -37.72 10.57
N ASN A 413 -14.83 -38.44 9.74
CA ASN A 413 -14.27 -39.33 8.71
C ASN A 413 -14.11 -38.65 7.35
N ASN A 414 -14.54 -37.40 7.22
CA ASN A 414 -14.40 -36.64 5.98
C ASN A 414 -12.95 -36.20 5.74
N LEU A 415 -12.70 -35.69 4.55
CA LEU A 415 -11.49 -34.95 4.22
C LEU A 415 -11.41 -33.66 5.06
N LYS A 416 -10.42 -33.57 5.96
CA LYS A 416 -10.26 -32.45 6.89
C LYS A 416 -9.42 -31.35 6.27
N VAL A 417 -10.05 -30.22 5.97
CA VAL A 417 -9.43 -29.08 5.29
C VAL A 417 -9.32 -27.89 6.23
N GLY A 418 -8.10 -27.46 6.55
CA GLY A 418 -7.85 -26.25 7.34
C GLY A 418 -7.87 -25.00 6.47
N ILE A 419 -8.49 -23.92 6.94
CA ILE A 419 -8.52 -22.63 6.22
C ILE A 419 -7.97 -21.45 7.03
N CYS A 420 -7.23 -20.57 6.37
CA CYS A 420 -6.86 -19.25 6.89
C CYS A 420 -6.88 -18.22 5.75
N PHE A 421 -7.66 -17.16 5.91
CA PHE A 421 -8.12 -16.30 4.81
C PHE A 421 -7.68 -14.84 4.92
N GLN A 422 -7.12 -14.42 6.05
CA GLN A 422 -6.72 -13.04 6.27
C GLN A 422 -5.41 -12.91 7.07
N GLY A 423 -4.53 -12.01 6.59
CA GLY A 423 -3.32 -11.62 7.32
C GLY A 423 -3.57 -10.54 8.37
N ASN A 424 -2.53 -10.18 9.13
CA ASN A 424 -2.61 -9.12 10.14
C ASN A 424 -2.86 -7.74 9.51
N SER A 425 -3.98 -7.08 9.82
CA SER A 425 -4.30 -5.75 9.30
C SER A 425 -3.87 -4.60 10.23
N LYS A 426 -3.37 -4.92 11.43
CA LYS A 426 -3.02 -3.95 12.47
C LYS A 426 -1.59 -3.40 12.30
N TYR A 427 -1.27 -2.93 11.10
CA TYR A 427 0.00 -2.22 10.85
C TYR A 427 -0.18 -0.71 11.01
N SER A 428 0.85 -0.03 11.51
CA SER A 428 0.90 1.43 11.69
C SER A 428 0.79 2.20 10.37
N THR A 429 1.43 1.71 9.31
CA THR A 429 1.49 2.39 8.00
C THR A 429 0.38 1.94 7.06
N ALA A 430 -0.23 2.87 6.31
CA ALA A 430 -1.25 2.56 5.31
C ALA A 430 -0.76 1.60 4.22
N VAL A 431 0.50 1.73 3.78
CA VAL A 431 1.11 0.87 2.75
C VAL A 431 1.11 -0.60 3.16
N LEU A 432 1.54 -0.93 4.37
CA LEU A 432 1.53 -2.31 4.87
C LEU A 432 0.09 -2.84 5.04
N ARG A 433 -0.85 -1.99 5.48
CA ARG A 433 -2.27 -2.38 5.56
C ARG A 433 -2.83 -2.72 4.18
N ALA A 434 -2.52 -1.93 3.16
CA ALA A 434 -2.93 -2.18 1.78
C ALA A 434 -2.31 -3.48 1.23
N ALA A 435 -1.03 -3.73 1.49
CA ALA A 435 -0.35 -4.96 1.08
C ALA A 435 -0.93 -6.22 1.73
N VAL A 436 -1.38 -6.15 2.99
CA VAL A 436 -2.08 -7.27 3.61
C VAL A 436 -3.50 -7.42 3.09
N ALA A 437 -4.22 -6.31 2.88
CA ALA A 437 -5.55 -6.33 2.32
C ALA A 437 -5.56 -6.96 0.92
N SER A 438 -4.57 -6.63 0.07
CA SER A 438 -4.48 -7.16 -1.29
C SER A 438 -4.29 -8.67 -1.33
N LYS A 439 -3.71 -9.28 -0.28
CA LYS A 439 -3.51 -10.73 -0.16
C LYS A 439 -4.49 -11.43 0.78
N SER A 440 -5.49 -10.73 1.27
CA SER A 440 -6.55 -11.29 2.12
C SER A 440 -7.84 -11.40 1.33
N LEU A 441 -8.69 -12.37 1.66
CA LEU A 441 -10.04 -12.46 1.12
C LEU A 441 -11.08 -12.64 2.24
N SER A 442 -12.32 -12.26 1.95
CA SER A 442 -13.42 -12.51 2.87
C SER A 442 -13.65 -14.01 3.02
N VAL A 443 -13.88 -14.47 4.25
CA VAL A 443 -14.21 -15.87 4.54
C VAL A 443 -15.42 -16.37 3.73
N HIS A 444 -16.38 -15.50 3.44
CA HIS A 444 -17.57 -15.85 2.66
C HIS A 444 -17.25 -16.28 1.22
N LYS A 445 -16.12 -15.84 0.67
CA LYS A 445 -15.68 -16.30 -0.65
C LYS A 445 -15.26 -17.76 -0.64
N LEU A 446 -14.93 -18.34 0.51
CA LEU A 446 -14.60 -19.76 0.65
C LEU A 446 -15.83 -20.66 0.82
N ALA A 447 -17.04 -20.08 0.93
CA ALA A 447 -18.28 -20.83 1.07
C ALA A 447 -18.50 -21.93 0.02
N PRO A 448 -18.15 -21.74 -1.28
CA PRO A 448 -18.33 -22.80 -2.27
C PRO A 448 -17.57 -24.09 -1.99
N LEU A 449 -16.52 -24.05 -1.15
CA LEU A 449 -15.76 -25.24 -0.77
C LEU A 449 -16.55 -26.18 0.15
N SER A 450 -17.48 -25.65 0.95
CA SER A 450 -18.32 -26.48 1.84
C SER A 450 -19.50 -27.13 1.14
N GLU A 451 -19.72 -26.80 -0.13
CA GLU A 451 -20.76 -27.43 -0.95
C GLU A 451 -20.34 -28.82 -1.44
N LEU A 452 -19.06 -29.15 -1.32
CA LEU A 452 -18.54 -30.47 -1.67
C LEU A 452 -18.87 -31.46 -0.53
N GLU A 453 -19.58 -32.52 -0.86
CA GLU A 453 -19.85 -33.62 0.09
C GLU A 453 -18.55 -34.35 0.45
N GLY A 454 -18.45 -34.88 1.67
CA GLY A 454 -17.26 -35.60 2.14
C GLY A 454 -16.09 -34.72 2.59
N ILE A 455 -16.31 -33.40 2.78
CA ILE A 455 -15.31 -32.45 3.27
C ILE A 455 -15.77 -31.78 4.57
N SER A 456 -14.84 -31.65 5.52
CA SER A 456 -15.02 -30.88 6.75
C SER A 456 -14.00 -29.75 6.81
N ILE A 457 -14.48 -28.51 7.01
CA ILE A 457 -13.63 -27.31 6.98
C ILE A 457 -13.34 -26.84 8.41
N TYR A 458 -12.06 -26.69 8.74
CA TYR A 458 -11.56 -26.26 10.05
C TYR A 458 -10.94 -24.87 9.99
N CYS A 459 -11.38 -23.96 10.86
CA CYS A 459 -10.87 -22.59 10.90
C CYS A 459 -9.53 -22.51 11.63
N LEU A 460 -8.46 -22.17 10.90
CA LEU A 460 -7.13 -21.86 11.46
C LEU A 460 -6.89 -20.35 11.62
N GLN A 461 -7.90 -19.51 11.33
CA GLN A 461 -7.79 -18.06 11.46
C GLN A 461 -7.74 -17.65 12.94
N LYS A 462 -6.75 -16.82 13.29
CA LYS A 462 -6.60 -16.23 14.62
C LYS A 462 -6.44 -14.71 14.56
N GLU A 463 -6.83 -14.05 15.65
CA GLU A 463 -6.75 -12.60 15.83
C GLU A 463 -7.51 -11.81 14.75
N THR A 464 -6.80 -11.31 13.73
CA THR A 464 -7.38 -10.48 12.67
C THR A 464 -8.34 -11.30 11.80
N GLY A 465 -9.50 -10.74 11.44
CA GLY A 465 -10.48 -11.38 10.56
C GLY A 465 -11.42 -12.35 11.26
N THR A 466 -11.22 -12.63 12.56
CA THR A 466 -12.11 -13.47 13.37
C THR A 466 -13.50 -12.85 13.57
N ASP A 467 -13.63 -11.53 13.42
CA ASP A 467 -14.89 -10.81 13.40
C ASP A 467 -15.82 -11.26 12.26
N GLN A 468 -15.26 -11.67 11.12
CA GLN A 468 -16.02 -12.23 10.00
C GLN A 468 -16.75 -13.53 10.38
N LEU A 469 -16.22 -14.27 11.37
CA LEU A 469 -16.80 -15.53 11.82
C LEU A 469 -18.14 -15.34 12.55
N LYS A 470 -18.45 -14.14 13.06
CA LYS A 470 -19.72 -13.87 13.77
C LYS A 470 -20.94 -13.95 12.86
N ARG A 471 -20.77 -13.80 11.54
CA ARG A 471 -21.86 -13.73 10.55
C ARG A 471 -21.76 -14.82 9.47
N ILE A 472 -21.21 -15.97 9.82
CA ILE A 472 -21.11 -17.10 8.88
C ILE A 472 -22.45 -17.83 8.79
N SER A 473 -22.89 -18.11 7.56
CA SER A 473 -24.04 -18.96 7.30
C SER A 473 -23.82 -20.35 7.90
N PRO A 474 -24.81 -20.94 8.60
CA PRO A 474 -24.72 -22.31 9.08
C PRO A 474 -24.41 -23.33 7.97
N ARG A 475 -24.79 -23.03 6.72
CA ARG A 475 -24.49 -23.86 5.54
C ARG A 475 -23.01 -23.96 5.20
N PHE A 476 -22.16 -23.06 5.71
CA PHE A 476 -20.71 -23.12 5.45
C PHE A 476 -20.03 -24.27 6.22
N ASN A 477 -20.70 -24.86 7.22
CA ASN A 477 -20.19 -25.97 8.03
C ASN A 477 -18.72 -25.79 8.49
N LEU A 478 -18.40 -24.57 8.96
CA LEU A 478 -17.05 -24.22 9.39
C LEU A 478 -16.84 -24.61 10.86
N HIS A 479 -16.03 -25.64 11.09
CA HIS A 479 -15.60 -26.08 12.41
C HIS A 479 -14.65 -25.05 13.04
N ARG A 480 -14.87 -24.79 14.32
CA ARG A 480 -14.09 -23.83 15.11
C ARG A 480 -13.61 -24.51 16.38
N PHE A 481 -12.45 -24.07 16.83
CA PHE A 481 -11.92 -24.45 18.13
C PHE A 481 -12.38 -23.44 19.19
N ASP A 482 -12.44 -23.90 20.44
CA ASP A 482 -12.80 -23.05 21.56
C ASP A 482 -11.72 -21.99 21.89
N ASP A 483 -11.98 -21.18 22.91
CA ASP A 483 -11.10 -20.09 23.33
C ASP A 483 -9.76 -20.57 23.93
N THR A 484 -9.63 -21.86 24.25
CA THR A 484 -8.39 -22.45 24.79
C THR A 484 -7.35 -22.74 23.70
N PHE A 485 -7.80 -22.92 22.45
CA PHE A 485 -6.96 -23.21 21.28
C PHE A 485 -5.91 -22.13 21.04
N ASP A 486 -4.62 -22.48 21.05
CA ASP A 486 -3.45 -21.60 20.98
C ASP A 486 -3.31 -20.58 22.13
N THR A 487 -4.14 -20.70 23.17
CA THR A 487 -4.06 -19.88 24.38
C THR A 487 -3.39 -20.66 25.50
N THR A 488 -3.88 -21.87 25.80
CA THR A 488 -3.41 -22.70 26.92
C THR A 488 -1.99 -23.22 26.71
N ASN A 489 -1.71 -23.76 25.51
CA ASN A 489 -0.41 -24.33 25.18
C ASN A 489 0.60 -23.30 24.66
N GLY A 490 0.13 -22.08 24.38
CA GLY A 490 0.89 -21.02 23.73
C GLY A 490 0.59 -20.92 22.23
N ARG A 491 0.83 -19.73 21.67
CA ARG A 491 0.45 -19.40 20.30
C ARG A 491 1.12 -20.32 19.26
N PHE A 492 0.33 -20.76 18.29
CA PHE A 492 0.64 -21.76 17.25
C PHE A 492 0.87 -23.21 17.71
N MET A 493 0.89 -23.53 19.00
CA MET A 493 1.14 -24.89 19.47
C MET A 493 0.02 -25.85 19.07
N ASP A 494 -1.24 -25.48 19.32
CA ASP A 494 -2.39 -26.27 18.94
C ASP A 494 -2.62 -26.19 17.43
N THR A 495 -2.41 -25.02 16.82
CA THR A 495 -2.47 -24.86 15.36
C THR A 495 -1.52 -25.81 14.64
N ALA A 496 -0.27 -25.95 15.09
CA ALA A 496 0.70 -26.86 14.49
C ALA A 496 0.28 -28.33 14.64
N ALA A 497 -0.24 -28.71 15.82
CA ALA A 497 -0.73 -30.06 16.09
C ALA A 497 -1.99 -30.41 15.27
N VAL A 498 -2.94 -29.47 15.14
CA VAL A 498 -4.10 -29.61 14.26
C VAL A 498 -3.64 -29.74 12.80
N ILE A 499 -2.78 -28.85 12.30
CA ILE A 499 -2.25 -28.92 10.93
C ILE A 499 -1.63 -30.29 10.62
N LYS A 500 -1.00 -30.95 11.59
CA LYS A 500 -0.43 -32.29 11.40
C LYS A 500 -1.49 -33.39 11.24
N ASN A 501 -2.70 -33.18 11.76
CA ASN A 501 -3.85 -34.08 11.69
C ASN A 501 -4.86 -33.71 10.58
N LEU A 502 -4.62 -32.64 9.84
CA LEU A 502 -5.42 -32.27 8.67
C LEU A 502 -4.88 -32.96 7.41
N ASP A 503 -5.78 -33.17 6.44
CA ASP A 503 -5.41 -33.74 5.15
C ASP A 503 -4.89 -32.68 4.17
N LEU A 504 -5.39 -31.45 4.31
CA LEU A 504 -5.04 -30.32 3.45
C LEU A 504 -5.19 -29.01 4.22
N VAL A 505 -4.31 -28.04 3.95
CA VAL A 505 -4.46 -26.64 4.38
C VAL A 505 -4.65 -25.76 3.16
N ILE A 506 -5.74 -24.99 3.08
CA ILE A 506 -5.96 -23.98 2.04
C ILE A 506 -5.86 -22.60 2.68
N THR A 507 -4.88 -21.80 2.30
CA THR A 507 -4.62 -20.53 2.97
C THR A 507 -4.13 -19.44 2.03
N VAL A 508 -4.34 -18.18 2.39
CA VAL A 508 -3.63 -17.06 1.77
C VAL A 508 -2.18 -16.98 2.27
N ASP A 509 -1.36 -16.17 1.59
CA ASP A 509 0.05 -15.89 1.94
C ASP A 509 0.22 -15.28 3.35
N THR A 510 0.26 -16.15 4.37
CA THR A 510 0.31 -15.84 5.82
C THR A 510 1.28 -16.75 6.56
N SER A 511 1.42 -16.57 7.88
CA SER A 511 2.20 -17.50 8.71
C SER A 511 1.72 -18.94 8.67
N ILE A 512 0.42 -19.18 8.42
CA ILE A 512 -0.15 -20.54 8.29
C ILE A 512 0.41 -21.25 7.06
N ALA A 513 0.59 -20.53 5.95
CA ALA A 513 1.20 -21.08 4.73
C ALA A 513 2.60 -21.65 5.00
N HIS A 514 3.41 -20.87 5.72
CA HIS A 514 4.79 -21.27 6.04
C HIS A 514 4.86 -22.33 7.12
N LEU A 515 3.98 -22.28 8.13
CA LEU A 515 3.91 -23.29 9.19
C LEU A 515 3.49 -24.65 8.63
N ALA A 516 2.41 -24.71 7.85
CA ALA A 516 1.96 -25.95 7.21
C ALA A 516 2.99 -26.49 6.22
N GLY A 517 3.58 -25.59 5.42
CA GLY A 517 4.70 -25.91 4.55
C GLY A 517 5.89 -26.54 5.30
N ALA A 518 6.25 -25.99 6.46
CA ALA A 518 7.37 -26.44 7.30
C ALA A 518 7.13 -27.78 8.02
N ILE A 519 5.87 -28.07 8.35
CA ILE A 519 5.42 -29.34 8.97
C ILE A 519 5.32 -30.47 7.92
N GLY A 520 5.18 -30.11 6.65
CA GLY A 520 5.06 -31.07 5.55
C GLY A 520 3.63 -31.49 5.23
N THR A 521 2.61 -30.81 5.79
CA THR A 521 1.20 -31.06 5.44
C THR A 521 0.93 -30.56 4.01
N PRO A 522 0.15 -31.30 3.18
CA PRO A 522 -0.35 -30.79 1.92
C PRO A 522 -0.99 -29.41 2.10
N THR A 523 -0.56 -28.43 1.30
CA THR A 523 -0.94 -27.03 1.49
C THR A 523 -1.16 -26.35 0.15
N TRP A 524 -2.31 -25.70 -0.01
CA TRP A 524 -2.62 -24.86 -1.16
C TRP A 524 -2.60 -23.40 -0.75
N ILE A 525 -1.79 -22.61 -1.43
CA ILE A 525 -1.64 -21.19 -1.15
C ILE A 525 -2.34 -20.38 -2.23
N ILE A 526 -3.32 -19.60 -1.82
CA ILE A 526 -4.04 -18.65 -2.66
C ILE A 526 -3.27 -17.32 -2.64
N LEU A 527 -2.84 -16.87 -3.82
CA LEU A 527 -1.95 -15.71 -4.00
C LEU A 527 -2.66 -14.58 -4.75
N PRO A 528 -2.43 -13.31 -4.36
CA PRO A 528 -2.90 -12.15 -5.11
C PRO A 528 -2.08 -11.92 -6.38
N GLU A 529 -2.54 -10.98 -7.21
CA GLU A 529 -1.75 -10.42 -8.31
C GLU A 529 -1.43 -8.94 -8.05
N PRO A 530 -0.13 -8.54 -7.98
CA PRO A 530 1.05 -9.41 -7.98
C PRO A 530 1.29 -10.14 -6.65
N ALA A 531 1.93 -11.31 -6.71
CA ALA A 531 2.30 -12.11 -5.54
C ALA A 531 3.62 -11.66 -4.90
N ASP A 532 3.86 -12.06 -3.63
CA ASP A 532 5.15 -11.85 -2.96
C ASP A 532 6.28 -12.60 -3.69
N TRP A 533 7.49 -12.02 -3.67
CA TRP A 533 8.65 -12.50 -4.41
C TRP A 533 9.02 -13.96 -4.12
N ARG A 534 8.73 -14.45 -2.90
CA ARG A 534 9.03 -15.83 -2.47
C ARG A 534 8.36 -16.87 -3.34
N TRP A 535 7.20 -16.52 -3.86
CA TRP A 535 6.40 -17.41 -4.68
C TRP A 535 6.84 -17.38 -6.15
N MET A 536 7.76 -16.49 -6.52
CA MET A 536 8.24 -16.28 -7.89
C MET A 536 7.12 -15.97 -8.90
N LEU A 537 7.47 -15.83 -10.18
CA LEU A 537 6.54 -15.50 -11.26
C LEU A 537 5.97 -16.75 -11.95
N LYS A 538 4.66 -16.71 -12.27
CA LYS A 538 3.97 -17.58 -13.25
C LYS A 538 4.14 -19.10 -13.05
N ARG A 539 4.25 -19.57 -11.81
CA ARG A 539 4.36 -21.01 -11.46
C ARG A 539 3.30 -21.46 -10.45
N SER A 540 2.85 -22.70 -10.54
CA SER A 540 1.87 -23.31 -9.63
C SER A 540 2.50 -24.17 -8.52
N ASP A 541 3.83 -24.34 -8.55
CA ASP A 541 4.64 -25.00 -7.53
C ASP A 541 5.55 -23.97 -6.82
N THR A 542 6.33 -24.41 -5.84
CA THR A 542 7.28 -23.53 -5.13
C THR A 542 8.56 -24.28 -4.75
N PRO A 543 9.76 -23.71 -5.01
CA PRO A 543 11.01 -24.37 -4.66
C PRO A 543 11.24 -24.34 -3.14
N TRP A 544 10.50 -23.52 -2.38
CA TRP A 544 10.57 -23.49 -0.93
C TRP A 544 9.93 -24.71 -0.26
N TYR A 545 8.93 -25.31 -0.91
CA TYR A 545 8.14 -26.42 -0.38
C TYR A 545 7.75 -27.38 -1.51
N PRO A 546 8.72 -27.97 -2.21
CA PRO A 546 8.51 -28.59 -3.53
C PRO A 546 7.62 -29.85 -3.50
N LYS A 547 7.44 -30.48 -2.33
CA LYS A 547 6.72 -31.74 -2.19
C LYS A 547 5.29 -31.59 -1.68
N ASN A 548 4.97 -30.50 -0.98
CA ASN A 548 3.74 -30.38 -0.21
C ASN A 548 3.00 -29.07 -0.40
N VAL A 549 3.48 -28.13 -1.23
CA VAL A 549 2.78 -26.88 -1.50
C VAL A 549 2.43 -26.71 -2.98
N ARG A 550 1.19 -26.30 -3.24
CA ARG A 550 0.71 -25.85 -4.55
C ARG A 550 0.20 -24.42 -4.46
N LEU A 551 0.39 -23.64 -5.52
CA LEU A 551 0.05 -22.22 -5.61
C LEU A 551 -1.14 -22.01 -6.55
N PHE A 552 -2.09 -21.18 -6.12
CA PHE A 552 -3.26 -20.75 -6.87
C PHE A 552 -3.21 -19.24 -6.98
N ARG A 553 -2.99 -18.72 -8.19
CA ARG A 553 -2.74 -17.29 -8.40
C ARG A 553 -3.95 -16.61 -8.97
N GLN A 554 -4.18 -15.42 -8.48
CA GLN A 554 -5.14 -14.52 -9.08
C GLN A 554 -4.73 -14.19 -10.53
N PRO A 555 -5.63 -14.31 -11.52
CA PRO A 555 -5.33 -13.92 -12.89
C PRO A 555 -5.27 -12.39 -13.04
N LYS A 556 -6.01 -11.66 -12.21
CA LYS A 556 -6.05 -10.20 -12.16
C LYS A 556 -6.43 -9.72 -10.76
N THR A 557 -5.82 -8.64 -10.31
CA THR A 557 -6.12 -8.01 -9.01
C THR A 557 -7.63 -7.93 -8.73
N GLY A 558 -8.04 -8.54 -7.61
CA GLY A 558 -9.43 -8.54 -7.12
C GLY A 558 -10.32 -9.71 -7.60
N ASP A 559 -9.92 -10.44 -8.65
CA ASP A 559 -10.67 -11.61 -9.12
C ASP A 559 -10.42 -12.86 -8.25
N TRP A 560 -10.93 -12.83 -7.03
CA TRP A 560 -10.88 -14.00 -6.14
C TRP A 560 -11.88 -15.09 -6.52
N ASN A 561 -12.95 -14.75 -7.25
CA ASN A 561 -14.02 -15.70 -7.54
C ASN A 561 -13.53 -16.81 -8.49
N SER A 562 -12.80 -16.44 -9.56
CA SER A 562 -12.23 -17.43 -10.48
C SER A 562 -11.25 -18.36 -9.77
N VAL A 563 -10.40 -17.80 -8.89
CA VAL A 563 -9.43 -18.59 -8.13
C VAL A 563 -10.12 -19.60 -7.21
N ILE A 564 -11.17 -19.19 -6.48
CA ILE A 564 -11.91 -20.12 -5.62
C ILE A 564 -12.61 -21.20 -6.44
N GLN A 565 -13.13 -20.87 -7.62
CA GLN A 565 -13.74 -21.86 -8.49
C GLN A 565 -12.71 -22.95 -8.91
N THR A 566 -11.51 -22.54 -9.33
CA THR A 566 -10.41 -23.48 -9.62
C THR A 566 -10.00 -24.27 -8.37
N VAL A 567 -9.91 -23.64 -7.20
CA VAL A 567 -9.61 -24.34 -5.94
C VAL A 567 -10.68 -25.39 -5.62
N LYS A 568 -11.96 -25.09 -5.84
CA LYS A 568 -13.08 -26.02 -5.62
C LYS A 568 -12.97 -27.24 -6.54
N GLU A 569 -12.72 -27.02 -7.83
CA GLU A 569 -12.55 -28.08 -8.82
C GLU A 569 -11.38 -29.00 -8.47
N GLU A 570 -10.25 -28.42 -8.10
CA GLU A 570 -9.07 -29.18 -7.67
C GLU A 570 -9.32 -29.93 -6.35
N LEU A 571 -10.09 -29.33 -5.43
CA LEU A 571 -10.45 -29.97 -4.16
C LEU A 571 -11.33 -31.20 -4.39
N GLN A 572 -12.27 -31.14 -5.33
CA GLN A 572 -13.06 -32.31 -5.73
C GLN A 572 -12.18 -33.42 -6.31
N ILE A 573 -11.19 -33.09 -7.14
CA ILE A 573 -10.24 -34.07 -7.68
C ILE A 573 -9.41 -34.69 -6.55
N PHE A 574 -8.94 -33.86 -5.61
CA PHE A 574 -8.17 -34.33 -4.45
C PHE A 574 -8.97 -35.28 -3.57
N LEU A 575 -10.25 -34.97 -3.31
CA LEU A 575 -11.18 -35.83 -2.59
C LEU A 575 -11.32 -37.20 -3.28
N ASN A 576 -11.65 -37.20 -4.58
CA ASN A 576 -11.85 -38.44 -5.37
C ASN A 576 -10.61 -39.35 -5.38
N ASN A 577 -9.41 -38.75 -5.46
CA ASN A 577 -8.16 -39.50 -5.45
C ASN A 577 -7.90 -40.15 -4.09
N LYS A 578 -8.23 -39.47 -2.99
CA LYS A 578 -8.08 -40.01 -1.64
C LYS A 578 -9.02 -41.18 -1.39
N ASP A 579 -10.27 -41.09 -1.84
CA ASP A 579 -11.23 -42.20 -1.77
C ASP A 579 -10.70 -43.41 -2.57
N SER A 580 -10.10 -43.16 -3.73
CA SER A 580 -9.50 -44.21 -4.57
C SER A 580 -8.30 -44.91 -3.91
N GLU A 581 -7.50 -44.20 -3.11
CA GLU A 581 -6.40 -44.78 -2.33
C GLU A 581 -6.91 -45.59 -1.13
N ILE A 582 -7.98 -45.14 -0.46
CA ILE A 582 -8.61 -45.84 0.66
C ILE A 582 -9.30 -47.14 0.19
N HIS A 583 -9.84 -47.16 -1.03
CA HIS A 583 -10.52 -48.34 -1.61
C HIS A 583 -9.58 -49.35 -2.31
N ARG A 584 -8.26 -49.11 -2.35
CA ARG A 584 -7.28 -50.13 -2.77
C ARG A 584 -6.87 -50.96 -1.56
N GLU A 585 -7.44 -52.16 -1.42
CA GLU A 585 -6.94 -53.13 -0.44
C GLU A 585 -5.44 -53.44 -0.64
N PRO A 586 -4.67 -53.69 0.44
CA PRO A 586 -3.28 -54.07 0.32
C PRO A 586 -3.21 -55.49 -0.26
N VAL A 587 -2.87 -55.61 -1.55
CA VAL A 587 -2.57 -56.89 -2.16
C VAL A 587 -1.33 -57.47 -1.48
N THR A 588 -1.54 -58.59 -0.77
CA THR A 588 -0.49 -59.41 -0.16
C THR A 588 0.58 -59.76 -1.20
N THR A 589 1.83 -59.48 -0.84
CA THR A 589 3.03 -59.77 -1.60
C THR A 589 3.15 -61.25 -1.97
N THR A 590 3.09 -61.56 -3.26
CA THR A 590 3.74 -62.74 -3.85
C THR A 590 4.71 -62.29 -4.94
N ASN A 591 5.80 -63.05 -5.02
CA ASN A 591 7.06 -62.73 -5.69
C ASN A 591 6.98 -62.35 -7.18
N THR A 592 7.99 -61.55 -7.56
CA THR A 592 8.65 -61.32 -8.88
C THR A 592 7.98 -60.44 -9.95
N PRO A 593 8.77 -59.77 -10.85
CA PRO A 593 10.19 -59.41 -10.84
C PRO A 593 10.44 -57.89 -11.01
N ALA A 594 11.72 -57.49 -11.10
CA ALA A 594 12.21 -56.11 -11.20
C ALA A 594 11.43 -55.18 -12.16
N PRO A 595 11.33 -53.87 -11.86
CA PRO A 595 10.48 -52.96 -12.62
C PRO A 595 11.05 -52.70 -14.01
N THR A 596 10.29 -53.06 -15.04
CA THR A 596 10.51 -52.67 -16.43
C THR A 596 9.90 -51.30 -16.73
N GLN A 597 10.73 -50.46 -17.37
CA GLN A 597 10.41 -49.32 -18.24
C GLN A 597 9.33 -48.32 -17.81
N HIS A 598 9.81 -47.15 -17.35
CA HIS A 598 9.07 -45.89 -17.40
C HIS A 598 8.42 -45.69 -18.78
N SER A 599 7.10 -45.48 -18.81
CA SER A 599 6.40 -45.07 -20.03
C SER A 599 6.85 -43.66 -20.42
N ASP A 600 7.46 -43.53 -21.60
CA ASP A 600 7.87 -42.26 -22.20
C ASP A 600 6.65 -41.30 -22.30
N PRO A 601 6.65 -40.16 -21.58
CA PRO A 601 5.56 -39.19 -21.61
C PRO A 601 5.24 -38.68 -23.02
N PHE A 602 6.21 -38.68 -23.94
CA PHE A 602 5.99 -38.28 -25.33
C PHE A 602 5.16 -39.30 -26.11
N LYS A 603 5.32 -40.61 -25.85
CA LYS A 603 4.46 -41.64 -26.46
C LYS A 603 3.01 -41.51 -25.99
N ALA A 604 2.79 -41.13 -24.73
CA ALA A 604 1.45 -40.87 -24.21
C ALA A 604 0.79 -39.65 -24.90
N LEU A 605 1.53 -38.55 -25.06
CA LEU A 605 1.04 -37.35 -25.76
C LEU A 605 0.80 -37.57 -27.26
N LEU A 606 1.67 -38.33 -27.95
CA LEU A 606 1.46 -38.70 -29.35
C LEU A 606 0.21 -39.58 -29.52
N LYS A 607 -0.04 -40.50 -28.59
CA LYS A 607 -1.24 -41.34 -28.60
C LYS A 607 -2.53 -40.52 -28.45
N LEU A 608 -2.56 -39.57 -27.51
CA LEU A 608 -3.69 -38.65 -27.32
C LEU A 608 -3.97 -37.81 -28.57
N ARG A 609 -2.93 -37.37 -29.29
CA ARG A 609 -3.08 -36.62 -30.55
C ARG A 609 -3.56 -37.50 -31.70
N ALA A 610 -3.09 -38.74 -31.77
CA ALA A 610 -3.56 -39.70 -32.76
C ALA A 610 -5.04 -40.07 -32.53
N GLU A 611 -5.49 -40.12 -31.27
CA GLU A 611 -6.90 -40.30 -30.91
C GLU A 611 -7.72 -39.06 -31.30
N ALA A 612 -7.26 -37.85 -30.97
CA ALA A 612 -7.93 -36.61 -31.37
C ALA A 612 -8.10 -36.46 -32.90
N ILE A 613 -7.16 -36.96 -33.71
CA ILE A 613 -7.27 -36.94 -35.17
C ILE A 613 -8.37 -37.90 -35.67
N LYS A 614 -8.62 -39.01 -34.98
CA LYS A 614 -9.67 -39.98 -35.36
C LYS A 614 -11.07 -39.45 -35.11
N ASP A 615 -11.20 -38.50 -34.18
CA ASP A 615 -12.48 -37.92 -33.77
C ASP A 615 -12.88 -36.69 -34.62
N ILE A 616 -12.05 -36.30 -35.60
CA ILE A 616 -12.32 -35.19 -36.52
C ILE A 616 -13.19 -35.69 -37.68
N ASP A 617 -14.21 -34.91 -38.05
CA ASP A 617 -15.02 -35.15 -39.24
C ASP A 617 -14.12 -35.21 -40.49
N PRO A 618 -14.15 -36.30 -41.29
CA PRO A 618 -13.35 -36.43 -42.51
C PRO A 618 -13.51 -35.30 -43.53
N ASN A 619 -14.61 -34.54 -43.47
CA ASN A 619 -14.87 -33.40 -44.35
C ASN A 619 -14.31 -32.06 -43.79
N ASP A 620 -13.95 -32.01 -42.51
CA ASP A 620 -13.33 -30.82 -41.89
C ASP A 620 -11.80 -30.86 -42.05
N THR A 621 -11.40 -30.51 -43.27
CA THR A 621 -9.98 -30.44 -43.67
C THR A 621 -9.18 -29.42 -42.84
N GLU A 622 -9.81 -28.40 -42.28
CA GLU A 622 -9.13 -27.36 -41.50
C GLU A 622 -8.80 -27.85 -40.08
N ALA A 623 -9.77 -28.49 -39.41
CA ALA A 623 -9.55 -29.12 -38.11
C ALA A 623 -8.51 -30.25 -38.19
N PHE A 624 -8.57 -31.07 -39.25
CA PHE A 624 -7.60 -32.14 -39.49
C PHE A 624 -6.18 -31.59 -39.68
N LEU A 625 -6.02 -30.55 -40.51
CA LEU A 625 -4.71 -29.92 -40.73
C LEU A 625 -4.17 -29.27 -39.45
N HIS A 626 -5.06 -28.74 -38.60
CA HIS A 626 -4.69 -28.10 -37.36
C HIS A 626 -4.14 -29.10 -36.33
N GLU A 627 -4.80 -30.24 -36.11
CA GLU A 627 -4.29 -31.28 -35.20
C GLU A 627 -3.05 -32.00 -35.76
N LEU A 628 -2.97 -32.20 -37.09
CA LEU A 628 -1.77 -32.75 -37.72
C LEU A 628 -0.54 -31.86 -37.51
N LYS A 629 -0.70 -30.53 -37.58
CA LYS A 629 0.39 -29.57 -37.30
C LYS A 629 0.86 -29.65 -35.84
N LYS A 630 -0.05 -29.82 -34.89
CA LYS A 630 0.30 -30.01 -33.46
C LYS A 630 1.05 -31.31 -33.21
N ALA A 631 0.59 -32.41 -33.81
CA ALA A 631 1.27 -33.70 -33.72
C ALA A 631 2.69 -33.63 -34.32
N HIS A 632 2.85 -32.95 -35.46
CA HIS A 632 4.16 -32.75 -36.10
C HIS A 632 5.10 -31.87 -35.28
N GLN A 633 4.60 -30.81 -34.64
CA GLN A 633 5.42 -30.00 -33.73
C GLN A 633 5.88 -30.82 -32.52
N LEU A 634 5.01 -31.63 -31.95
CA LEU A 634 5.36 -32.49 -30.82
C LEU A 634 6.43 -33.53 -31.19
N TYR A 635 6.31 -34.13 -32.38
CA TYR A 635 7.31 -35.06 -32.92
C TYR A 635 8.66 -34.38 -33.15
N LYS A 636 8.69 -33.15 -33.69
CA LYS A 636 9.94 -32.38 -33.85
C LYS A 636 10.63 -32.09 -32.53
N VAL A 637 9.87 -31.70 -31.50
CA VAL A 637 10.40 -31.46 -30.14
C VAL A 637 10.98 -32.75 -29.55
N HIS A 638 10.26 -33.87 -29.70
CA HIS A 638 10.75 -35.17 -29.24
C HIS A 638 12.06 -35.58 -29.94
N LYS A 639 12.14 -35.40 -31.27
CA LYS A 639 13.34 -35.72 -32.04
C LYS A 639 14.54 -34.86 -31.62
N LEU A 640 14.33 -33.54 -31.46
CA LEU A 640 15.37 -32.63 -30.97
C LEU A 640 15.83 -33.00 -29.55
N MET A 641 14.92 -33.42 -28.67
CA MET A 641 15.30 -33.89 -27.34
C MET A 641 16.09 -35.19 -27.37
N GLN A 642 15.74 -36.14 -28.26
CA GLN A 642 16.50 -37.39 -28.42
C GLN A 642 17.90 -37.13 -29.00
N GLU A 643 18.02 -36.22 -29.97
CA GLU A 643 19.30 -35.75 -30.50
C GLU A 643 20.14 -35.08 -29.41
N MET A 644 19.56 -34.20 -28.58
CA MET A 644 20.24 -33.61 -27.42
C MET A 644 20.67 -34.64 -26.38
N ILE A 645 19.85 -35.68 -26.12
CA ILE A 645 20.21 -36.75 -25.18
C ILE A 645 21.37 -37.59 -25.72
N GLN A 646 21.43 -37.82 -27.03
CA GLN A 646 22.58 -38.47 -27.68
C GLN A 646 23.83 -37.61 -27.71
N ASP A 647 23.71 -36.29 -27.83
CA ASP A 647 24.87 -35.37 -27.73
C ASP A 647 25.37 -35.20 -26.29
N ILE A 648 24.52 -35.48 -25.30
CA ILE A 648 24.85 -35.42 -23.85
C ILE A 648 25.42 -36.75 -23.33
N ALA A 649 25.10 -37.88 -23.98
CA ALA A 649 25.55 -39.23 -23.62
C ALA A 649 26.86 -39.60 -24.35
#